data_AF-A0A367XKE4-F1
#
_entry.id   AF-A0A367XKE4-F1
#
_cell.length_a   1.000
_cell.length_b   1.000
_cell.length_c   1.000
_cell.angle_alpha   90.00
_cell.angle_beta   90.00
_cell.angle_gamma   90.00
#
_symmetry.space_group_name_H-M   'P 1'
#
loop_
_entity.id
_entity.type
_entity.pdbx_description
1 polymer ?
#
loop_
_entity_poly.entity_id
_entity_poly.type
_entity_poly.pdbx_seq_one_letter_code
_entity_poly.pdbx_strand_id
1 'polypeptide(L)'
;MSILFDNPPPAIGCGDPGDTIDFACLFTGPEYLTRTPAAAGNRRTFTVSFWAKLTTFTGLPASDVQRVLSCSMYSTTEDDCVTVGTSSGAAIRTGGTGNYHSALYDGEIRDTANWAHYVAVFDTTQPLLSDRLVLYVNGERQAAHSAAGAGLAANAETMINSTSAHRIGRAVVTSIIQEGYGRNKSYLAELILVDGQSLAPTAFAYRNTYGHWVPKRYEGEYGAQGFHLNFADPLDLGKDVSNKGNHWSSVGLTTDNQVTDTPTNNKSSLTPFVNVWGTKPTLSQGNRRATFGSGAYGYALGDMPVASGRWHFQAELVAVSANADTHFGISGASDPSNIYIHLRGSSLYQDILVSDGRSIPTATILAAGDKVKVVFDLDTREFWVAVNDVWLINEPTESGISLPANMTGFVLPHVGQHSSTAGASLTVDYSNLATDQGSGTRSLTATSRPCPEILNPDDYVTTRIRTGGEGVSDLPFNPITNGAVVISHRLDIATGWRVNDSVTGVVWETNTANAELVEPDGLTFTDDGYDIGANTAYQGTRIDYIFRRSPKAGFDIVPVSHVNGTPTTVPHKAGGVIDFALYFPRSGGNRRLFHKALGSNAYIRLNNNAGSDPGTISETGCFQSTANTLTLGANTPTGDGVLFVWRSVRGFSAFDKYVGRNSVDGAFAPFDFSPRLCLFRLMGAATNGLYVIDTDRDSGNPVRSNHIMSIAAAQTQAGNDGFDMVSNGLKFRAIGGDYSGLGNDHIICAWAQTPGKFARAR
;
A
#
# COMPACT_ATOMS: atom_id res chain seq x y z
N MET A 1 44.85 19.24 -2.14
CA MET A 1 44.05 19.30 -0.90
C MET A 1 42.66 18.81 -1.29
N SER A 2 42.42 17.50 -1.14
CA SER A 2 41.20 16.81 -1.57
C SER A 2 40.16 16.99 -0.46
N ILE A 3 39.05 17.66 -0.78
CA ILE A 3 37.91 17.79 0.12
C ILE A 3 37.01 16.57 -0.13
N LEU A 4 37.02 15.64 0.82
CA LEU A 4 36.12 14.50 0.90
C LEU A 4 34.71 15.03 1.19
N PHE A 5 33.77 14.77 0.28
CA PHE A 5 32.35 14.76 0.59
C PHE A 5 32.02 13.46 1.33
N ASP A 6 32.44 13.35 2.59
CA ASP A 6 31.91 12.35 3.52
C ASP A 6 30.78 13.01 4.30
N ASN A 7 29.62 13.08 3.66
CA ASN A 7 28.37 13.13 4.40
C ASN A 7 27.58 11.91 3.94
N PRO A 8 27.71 10.74 4.60
CA PRO A 8 26.85 9.62 4.27
C PRO A 8 25.41 10.11 4.41
N PRO A 9 24.56 9.96 3.37
CA PRO A 9 23.15 10.30 3.47
C PRO A 9 22.56 9.58 4.70
N PRO A 10 21.55 10.18 5.37
CA PRO A 10 21.06 9.66 6.62
C PRO A 10 20.67 8.20 6.44
N ALA A 11 21.40 7.30 7.13
CA ALA A 11 20.91 5.95 7.35
C ALA A 11 19.48 6.11 7.88
N ILE A 12 18.52 5.51 7.19
CA ILE A 12 17.13 5.49 7.62
C ILE A 12 17.14 4.98 9.07
N GLY A 13 16.93 5.86 10.06
CA GLY A 13 17.40 5.72 11.45
C GLY A 13 16.80 4.61 12.32
N CYS A 14 16.40 3.49 11.73
CA CYS A 14 15.97 2.22 12.33
C CYS A 14 15.65 1.23 11.22
N GLY A 15 16.02 -0.03 11.46
CA GLY A 15 16.00 -1.05 10.42
C GLY A 15 17.22 -0.92 9.50
N ASP A 16 17.39 -1.93 8.66
CA ASP A 16 18.36 -1.93 7.58
C ASP A 16 17.60 -1.63 6.28
N PRO A 17 17.71 -0.41 5.71
CA PRO A 17 16.98 -0.02 4.51
C PRO A 17 17.62 -0.49 3.21
N GLY A 18 18.72 -1.25 3.29
CA GLY A 18 19.58 -1.59 2.16
C GLY A 18 20.57 -0.47 1.81
N ASP A 19 21.31 -0.69 0.73
CA ASP A 19 22.28 0.28 0.23
C ASP A 19 21.57 1.53 -0.31
N THR A 20 22.10 2.71 0.03
CA THR A 20 21.47 3.99 -0.32
C THR A 20 21.45 4.22 -1.83
N ILE A 21 20.27 4.66 -2.32
CA ILE A 21 20.06 5.15 -3.68
C ILE A 21 19.74 6.64 -3.58
N ASP A 22 20.65 7.49 -4.07
CA ASP A 22 20.52 8.95 -3.93
C ASP A 22 19.62 9.58 -4.99
N PHE A 23 19.66 9.03 -6.22
CA PHE A 23 18.98 9.62 -7.37
C PHE A 23 18.19 8.60 -8.17
N ALA A 24 17.15 9.11 -8.82
CA ALA A 24 16.35 8.42 -9.81
C ALA A 24 16.08 9.35 -11.00
N CYS A 25 15.59 8.79 -12.10
CA CYS A 25 15.15 9.55 -13.26
C CYS A 25 13.62 9.43 -13.42
N LEU A 26 12.94 10.57 -13.50
CA LEU A 26 11.52 10.66 -13.81
C LEU A 26 11.32 10.63 -15.34
N PHE A 27 10.49 9.69 -15.81
CA PHE A 27 9.95 9.68 -17.16
C PHE A 27 8.45 10.04 -17.11
N THR A 28 8.05 11.00 -17.95
CA THR A 28 6.68 11.51 -18.10
C THR A 28 6.02 11.05 -19.41
N GLY A 29 6.79 10.46 -20.31
CA GLY A 29 6.35 9.71 -21.49
C GLY A 29 7.06 10.10 -22.79
N PRO A 30 7.18 11.40 -23.15
CA PRO A 30 7.84 11.82 -24.38
C PRO A 30 9.35 11.52 -24.44
N GLU A 31 10.03 11.63 -23.31
CA GLU A 31 11.47 11.51 -23.13
C GLU A 31 11.95 10.06 -23.13
N TYR A 32 13.18 9.83 -23.57
CA TYR A 32 13.80 8.51 -23.61
C TYR A 32 15.33 8.61 -23.68
N LEU A 33 16.00 7.51 -23.36
CA LEU A 33 17.42 7.31 -23.64
C LEU A 33 17.59 6.40 -24.86
N THR A 34 18.61 6.63 -25.68
CA THR A 34 18.88 5.81 -26.87
C THR A 34 20.35 5.41 -26.98
N ARG A 35 20.59 4.20 -27.45
CA ARG A 35 21.93 3.67 -27.72
C ARG A 35 21.85 2.67 -28.87
N THR A 36 22.88 2.60 -29.70
CA THR A 36 23.06 1.52 -30.68
C THR A 36 24.43 0.89 -30.42
N PRO A 37 24.50 -0.36 -29.91
CA PRO A 37 25.75 -1.03 -29.65
C PRO A 37 26.61 -1.16 -30.92
N ALA A 38 27.90 -0.86 -30.81
CA ALA A 38 28.85 -0.98 -31.93
C ALA A 38 29.20 -2.45 -32.26
N ALA A 39 28.96 -3.36 -31.32
CA ALA A 39 29.10 -4.80 -31.48
C ALA A 39 27.98 -5.52 -30.71
N ALA A 40 27.66 -6.75 -31.08
CA ALA A 40 26.70 -7.55 -30.33
C ALA A 40 27.33 -8.07 -29.02
N GLY A 41 26.51 -8.17 -27.98
CA GLY A 41 26.82 -8.88 -26.73
C GLY A 41 26.24 -10.29 -26.73
N ASN A 42 26.01 -10.85 -25.53
CA ASN A 42 25.30 -12.11 -25.38
C ASN A 42 23.79 -11.88 -25.56
N ARG A 43 23.23 -12.53 -26.59
CA ARG A 43 21.81 -12.46 -26.98
C ARG A 43 21.00 -13.67 -26.50
N ARG A 44 21.61 -14.54 -25.69
CA ARG A 44 21.00 -15.76 -25.15
C ARG A 44 20.86 -15.71 -23.64
N THR A 45 21.85 -15.11 -22.99
CA THR A 45 21.95 -15.04 -21.53
C THR A 45 22.28 -13.62 -21.09
N PHE A 46 21.39 -12.98 -20.35
CA PHE A 46 21.60 -11.66 -19.72
C PHE A 46 20.55 -11.41 -18.64
N THR A 47 20.83 -10.47 -17.73
CA THR A 47 19.91 -10.06 -16.66
C THR A 47 19.71 -8.56 -16.69
N VAL A 48 18.47 -8.10 -16.53
CA VAL A 48 18.12 -6.69 -16.37
C VAL A 48 17.52 -6.49 -14.98
N SER A 49 18.01 -5.51 -14.23
CA SER A 49 17.53 -5.16 -12.89
C SER A 49 17.22 -3.67 -12.82
N PHE A 50 16.12 -3.30 -12.17
CA PHE A 50 15.79 -1.90 -11.92
C PHE A 50 14.75 -1.76 -10.83
N TRP A 51 14.70 -0.57 -10.22
CA TRP A 51 13.59 -0.14 -9.39
C TRP A 51 12.68 0.80 -10.16
N ALA A 52 11.37 0.64 -9.97
CA ALA A 52 10.39 1.55 -10.55
C ALA A 52 9.27 1.94 -9.58
N LYS A 53 8.86 3.21 -9.62
CA LYS A 53 7.61 3.71 -9.01
C LYS A 53 6.72 4.23 -10.12
N LEU A 54 5.59 3.57 -10.34
CA LEU A 54 4.66 3.92 -11.42
C LEU A 54 3.87 5.17 -11.05
N THR A 55 3.51 5.96 -12.06
CA THR A 55 2.74 7.20 -11.87
C THR A 55 1.31 7.08 -12.42
N THR A 56 1.04 6.07 -13.23
CA THR A 56 -0.30 5.78 -13.76
C THR A 56 -0.49 4.29 -14.02
N PHE A 57 -1.71 3.81 -13.80
CA PHE A 57 -2.15 2.44 -14.08
C PHE A 57 -3.56 2.37 -14.70
N THR A 58 -4.25 3.52 -14.88
CA THR A 58 -5.61 3.60 -15.44
C THR A 58 -5.64 4.34 -16.76
N GLY A 59 -6.39 3.82 -17.73
CA GLY A 59 -6.69 4.52 -18.99
C GLY A 59 -5.76 4.19 -20.15
N LEU A 60 -4.91 3.19 -19.98
CA LEU A 60 -4.11 2.61 -21.06
C LEU A 60 -4.93 1.43 -21.63
N PRO A 61 -5.25 1.39 -22.93
CA PRO A 61 -5.84 0.21 -23.57
C PRO A 61 -5.07 -1.06 -23.17
N ALA A 62 -5.69 -2.25 -23.20
CA ALA A 62 -4.99 -3.50 -22.84
C ALA A 62 -3.68 -3.76 -23.63
N SER A 63 -3.45 -3.02 -24.73
CA SER A 63 -2.25 -3.00 -25.57
C SER A 63 -1.14 -2.02 -25.11
N ASP A 64 -1.40 -1.19 -24.11
CA ASP A 64 -0.62 0.01 -23.80
C ASP A 64 0.32 -0.21 -22.61
N VAL A 65 1.43 -0.86 -22.94
CA VAL A 65 2.40 -1.44 -22.02
C VAL A 65 3.61 -0.52 -21.92
N GLN A 66 3.98 -0.04 -20.72
CA GLN A 66 5.10 0.89 -20.58
C GLN A 66 6.45 0.18 -20.72
N ARG A 67 7.33 0.72 -21.57
CA ARG A 67 8.62 0.10 -21.91
C ARG A 67 9.73 0.69 -21.06
N VAL A 68 10.37 -0.16 -20.26
CA VAL A 68 11.58 0.23 -19.51
C VAL A 68 12.79 0.10 -20.42
N LEU A 69 12.94 -1.04 -21.09
CA LEU A 69 13.98 -1.30 -22.08
C LEU A 69 13.33 -1.91 -23.32
N SER A 70 13.73 -1.48 -24.51
CA SER A 70 13.28 -2.09 -25.76
C SER A 70 14.36 -2.08 -26.84
N CYS A 71 14.26 -3.02 -27.77
CA CYS A 71 15.10 -3.13 -28.95
C CYS A 71 14.28 -3.63 -30.14
N SER A 72 14.48 -3.07 -31.33
CA SER A 72 13.87 -3.59 -32.56
C SER A 72 14.85 -3.62 -33.71
N MET A 73 14.79 -4.69 -34.50
CA MET A 73 15.50 -4.83 -35.79
C MET A 73 14.57 -4.63 -37.00
N TYR A 74 13.24 -4.61 -36.80
CA TYR A 74 12.24 -4.60 -37.88
C TYR A 74 11.37 -3.33 -37.86
N SER A 75 11.02 -2.83 -39.03
CA SER A 75 10.63 -1.42 -39.17
C SER A 75 9.19 -1.06 -38.79
N THR A 76 8.29 -1.99 -38.45
CA THR A 76 6.87 -1.57 -38.34
C THR A 76 5.99 -2.12 -37.23
N THR A 77 6.30 -3.22 -36.51
CA THR A 77 5.35 -3.73 -35.49
C THR A 77 5.94 -4.38 -34.22
N GLU A 78 7.26 -4.62 -34.12
CA GLU A 78 7.79 -5.61 -33.15
C GLU A 78 9.05 -5.15 -32.40
N ASP A 79 9.15 -5.45 -31.10
CA ASP A 79 10.35 -5.27 -30.29
C ASP A 79 10.48 -6.27 -29.14
N ASP A 80 11.73 -6.65 -28.85
CA ASP A 80 12.06 -7.27 -27.58
C ASP A 80 12.06 -6.20 -26.50
N CYS A 81 11.41 -6.48 -25.38
CA CYS A 81 11.23 -5.47 -24.35
C CYS A 81 11.08 -6.01 -22.93
N VAL A 82 11.45 -5.14 -21.99
CA VAL A 82 11.11 -5.24 -20.57
C VAL A 82 10.08 -4.18 -20.27
N THR A 83 8.97 -4.57 -19.64
CA THR A 83 7.79 -3.73 -19.47
C THR A 83 7.23 -3.73 -18.06
N VAL A 84 6.59 -2.61 -17.72
CA VAL A 84 5.83 -2.40 -16.49
C VAL A 84 4.50 -1.69 -16.80
N GLY A 85 3.42 -2.02 -16.10
CA GLY A 85 2.10 -1.39 -16.21
C GLY A 85 1.08 -2.07 -17.15
N THR A 86 -0.11 -2.33 -16.59
CA THR A 86 -1.41 -2.81 -17.17
C THR A 86 -1.56 -4.30 -17.55
N SER A 87 -2.82 -4.81 -17.44
CA SER A 87 -3.45 -6.15 -17.62
C SER A 87 -2.67 -7.43 -17.27
N SER A 88 -1.37 -7.43 -17.49
CA SER A 88 -0.39 -8.46 -17.13
C SER A 88 0.66 -7.95 -16.11
N GLY A 89 0.43 -6.79 -15.51
CA GLY A 89 1.30 -6.19 -14.49
C GLY A 89 2.66 -5.76 -15.02
N ALA A 90 3.66 -6.63 -14.95
CA ALA A 90 4.95 -6.47 -15.61
C ALA A 90 5.18 -7.66 -16.52
N ALA A 91 5.86 -7.43 -17.64
CA ALA A 91 6.17 -8.49 -18.58
C ALA A 91 7.56 -8.33 -19.15
N ILE A 92 8.15 -9.45 -19.48
CA ILE A 92 9.30 -9.53 -20.35
C ILE A 92 8.80 -10.15 -21.65
N ARG A 93 9.11 -9.56 -22.80
CA ARG A 93 8.59 -10.02 -24.10
C ARG A 93 9.69 -10.15 -25.12
N THR A 94 9.64 -11.25 -25.86
CA THR A 94 10.47 -11.49 -27.04
C THR A 94 9.66 -12.19 -28.13
N GLY A 95 9.88 -11.83 -29.40
CA GLY A 95 9.22 -12.44 -30.56
C GLY A 95 8.20 -11.55 -31.30
N GLY A 96 7.70 -12.05 -32.44
CA GLY A 96 6.88 -11.30 -33.40
C GLY A 96 5.37 -11.55 -33.33
N THR A 97 4.62 -10.97 -34.26
CA THR A 97 3.15 -10.98 -34.29
C THR A 97 2.60 -12.41 -34.32
N GLY A 98 1.89 -12.80 -33.26
CA GLY A 98 1.33 -14.15 -33.10
C GLY A 98 2.27 -15.19 -32.48
N ASN A 99 3.54 -14.86 -32.23
CA ASN A 99 4.56 -15.72 -31.62
C ASN A 99 5.41 -14.93 -30.62
N TYR A 100 4.79 -14.41 -29.55
CA TYR A 100 5.50 -13.78 -28.44
C TYR A 100 5.64 -14.73 -27.26
N HIS A 101 6.78 -14.65 -26.60
CA HIS A 101 7.06 -15.35 -25.36
C HIS A 101 7.12 -14.35 -24.23
N SER A 102 6.42 -14.64 -23.14
CA SER A 102 6.39 -13.75 -21.99
C SER A 102 6.38 -14.47 -20.65
N ALA A 103 7.17 -13.93 -19.72
CA ALA A 103 6.96 -14.09 -18.30
C ALA A 103 6.17 -12.88 -17.83
N LEU A 104 5.06 -13.12 -17.14
CA LEU A 104 4.10 -12.12 -16.68
C LEU A 104 4.09 -12.07 -15.16
N TYR A 105 3.73 -10.93 -14.61
CA TYR A 105 3.33 -10.81 -13.21
C TYR A 105 1.97 -11.48 -13.04
N ASP A 106 1.78 -12.25 -11.96
CA ASP A 106 0.53 -12.96 -11.65
C ASP A 106 -0.55 -12.03 -11.05
N GLY A 107 -0.51 -10.76 -11.43
CA GLY A 107 -1.35 -9.69 -10.93
C GLY A 107 -1.20 -8.42 -11.78
N GLU A 108 -1.62 -7.31 -11.23
CA GLU A 108 -1.58 -5.99 -11.80
C GLU A 108 -0.81 -5.05 -10.88
N ILE A 109 0.13 -4.29 -11.46
CA ILE A 109 0.94 -3.34 -10.71
C ILE A 109 0.15 -2.05 -10.65
N ARG A 110 -0.64 -1.94 -9.59
CA ARG A 110 -1.56 -0.81 -9.38
C ARG A 110 -1.16 0.03 -8.19
N ASP A 111 0.03 -0.14 -7.62
CA ASP A 111 0.52 0.72 -6.55
C ASP A 111 1.43 1.83 -7.09
N THR A 112 0.99 3.09 -6.95
CA THR A 112 1.76 4.29 -7.35
C THR A 112 2.40 5.02 -6.17
N ALA A 113 2.16 4.56 -4.94
CA ALA A 113 2.62 5.25 -3.74
C ALA A 113 4.08 4.91 -3.40
N ASN A 114 4.62 3.82 -3.96
CA ASN A 114 5.94 3.30 -3.58
C ASN A 114 6.68 2.62 -4.74
N TRP A 115 7.90 2.16 -4.45
CA TRP A 115 8.82 1.53 -5.37
C TRP A 115 8.72 0.01 -5.34
N ALA A 116 8.88 -0.63 -6.49
CA ALA A 116 9.04 -2.07 -6.65
C ALA A 116 10.34 -2.39 -7.38
N HIS A 117 10.93 -3.53 -7.04
CA HIS A 117 12.14 -4.05 -7.68
C HIS A 117 11.78 -5.09 -8.73
N TYR A 118 12.34 -4.96 -9.93
CA TYR A 118 12.10 -5.87 -11.04
C TYR A 118 13.43 -6.47 -11.51
N VAL A 119 13.47 -7.80 -11.62
CA VAL A 119 14.60 -8.51 -12.22
C VAL A 119 14.09 -9.40 -13.33
N ALA A 120 14.60 -9.18 -14.53
CA ALA A 120 14.28 -9.91 -15.74
C ALA A 120 15.49 -10.72 -16.18
N VAL A 121 15.36 -12.05 -16.18
CA VAL A 121 16.41 -12.98 -16.56
C VAL A 121 16.05 -13.62 -17.89
N PHE A 122 16.95 -13.49 -18.85
CA PHE A 122 16.92 -14.24 -20.10
C PHE A 122 18.04 -15.25 -20.08
N ASP A 123 17.70 -16.51 -20.28
CA ASP A 123 18.68 -17.58 -20.45
C ASP A 123 18.13 -18.69 -21.34
N THR A 124 18.18 -18.46 -22.65
CA THR A 124 17.64 -19.43 -23.63
C THR A 124 18.42 -20.74 -23.67
N THR A 125 19.57 -20.82 -22.99
CA THR A 125 20.37 -22.04 -22.85
C THR A 125 19.76 -23.04 -21.85
N GLN A 126 18.84 -22.60 -21.00
CA GLN A 126 18.19 -23.45 -19.99
C GLN A 126 17.39 -24.60 -20.65
N PRO A 127 17.43 -25.82 -20.06
CA PRO A 127 16.74 -26.97 -20.62
C PRO A 127 15.21 -26.86 -20.49
N LEU A 128 14.72 -26.27 -19.39
CA LEU A 128 13.30 -26.06 -19.14
C LEU A 128 12.81 -24.74 -19.72
N LEU A 129 11.68 -24.77 -20.41
CA LEU A 129 11.07 -23.58 -21.03
C LEU A 129 10.72 -22.49 -20.00
N SER A 130 10.23 -22.89 -18.82
CA SER A 130 9.89 -21.98 -17.71
C SER A 130 11.09 -21.24 -17.12
N ASP A 131 12.31 -21.74 -17.35
CA ASP A 131 13.54 -21.13 -16.81
C ASP A 131 14.26 -20.27 -17.85
N ARG A 132 13.82 -20.25 -19.11
CA ARG A 132 14.46 -19.46 -20.18
C ARG A 132 14.14 -17.97 -20.10
N LEU A 133 13.01 -17.63 -19.48
CA LEU A 133 12.53 -16.27 -19.32
C LEU A 133 11.89 -16.15 -17.95
N VAL A 134 12.54 -15.45 -17.01
CA VAL A 134 12.07 -15.37 -15.62
C VAL A 134 11.92 -13.92 -15.20
N LEU A 135 10.79 -13.60 -14.59
CA LEU A 135 10.53 -12.31 -13.95
C LEU A 135 10.49 -12.49 -12.44
N TYR A 136 11.19 -11.61 -11.72
CA TYR A 136 11.08 -11.45 -10.28
C TYR A 136 10.52 -10.07 -9.97
N VAL A 137 9.62 -10.00 -9.00
CA VAL A 137 9.09 -8.74 -8.44
C VAL A 137 9.31 -8.77 -6.94
N ASN A 138 10.02 -7.77 -6.41
CA ASN A 138 10.39 -7.68 -4.98
C ASN A 138 11.05 -8.97 -4.44
N GLY A 139 11.86 -9.63 -5.28
CA GLY A 139 12.57 -10.86 -4.95
C GLY A 139 11.78 -12.15 -5.20
N GLU A 140 10.47 -12.07 -5.43
CA GLU A 140 9.61 -13.23 -5.66
C GLU A 140 9.50 -13.58 -7.14
N ARG A 141 9.73 -14.86 -7.46
CA ARG A 141 9.61 -15.39 -8.83
C ARG A 141 8.15 -15.41 -9.24
N GLN A 142 7.85 -14.91 -10.43
CA GLN A 142 6.49 -14.91 -10.98
C GLN A 142 6.19 -16.22 -11.71
N ALA A 143 4.98 -16.76 -11.50
CA ALA A 143 4.57 -18.07 -12.00
C ALA A 143 3.92 -18.02 -13.40
N ALA A 144 3.41 -16.85 -13.82
CA ALA A 144 2.66 -16.73 -15.06
C ALA A 144 3.58 -16.72 -16.29
N HIS A 145 3.44 -17.74 -17.13
CA HIS A 145 4.04 -17.77 -18.47
C HIS A 145 2.93 -17.79 -19.52
N SER A 146 2.97 -16.84 -20.46
CA SER A 146 2.14 -16.92 -21.65
C SER A 146 3.02 -17.06 -22.89
N ALA A 147 2.79 -18.15 -23.63
CA ALA A 147 3.36 -18.38 -24.94
C ALA A 147 2.20 -18.51 -25.93
N ALA A 148 2.12 -17.61 -26.91
CA ALA A 148 1.37 -17.90 -28.12
C ALA A 148 2.28 -18.74 -29.02
N GLY A 149 1.92 -20.00 -29.32
CA GLY A 149 2.67 -20.89 -30.23
C GLY A 149 3.65 -21.87 -29.56
N ALA A 150 4.60 -22.40 -30.33
CA ALA A 150 5.69 -23.27 -29.84
C ALA A 150 6.67 -22.41 -29.02
N GLY A 151 6.74 -22.60 -27.70
CA GLY A 151 7.44 -21.69 -26.79
C GLY A 151 8.93 -21.45 -27.09
N LEU A 152 9.55 -20.49 -26.37
CA LEU A 152 10.89 -19.95 -26.67
C LEU A 152 11.91 -21.06 -26.87
N ALA A 153 12.46 -21.17 -28.08
CA ALA A 153 13.36 -22.26 -28.45
C ALA A 153 14.66 -22.22 -27.65
N ALA A 154 15.23 -23.41 -27.39
CA ALA A 154 16.54 -23.52 -26.77
C ALA A 154 17.58 -22.80 -27.63
N ASN A 155 18.44 -22.01 -27.00
CA ASN A 155 19.49 -21.21 -27.63
C ASN A 155 19.00 -20.14 -28.62
N ALA A 156 17.71 -19.76 -28.57
CA ALA A 156 17.20 -18.66 -29.36
C ALA A 156 17.94 -17.34 -29.02
N GLU A 157 18.18 -16.51 -30.03
CA GLU A 157 18.83 -15.21 -29.85
C GLU A 157 17.81 -14.09 -29.81
N THR A 158 17.83 -13.28 -28.75
CA THR A 158 17.03 -12.08 -28.57
C THR A 158 17.60 -10.90 -29.37
N MET A 159 16.83 -9.83 -29.54
CA MET A 159 17.29 -8.55 -30.11
C MET A 159 18.00 -7.68 -29.06
N ILE A 160 17.71 -7.83 -27.77
CA ILE A 160 18.50 -7.18 -26.71
C ILE A 160 19.97 -7.64 -26.84
N ASN A 161 20.92 -6.70 -26.63
CA ASN A 161 22.35 -6.84 -26.92
C ASN A 161 22.74 -7.02 -28.41
N SER A 162 21.84 -6.83 -29.38
CA SER A 162 22.21 -6.75 -30.80
C SER A 162 22.85 -5.40 -31.18
N THR A 163 23.23 -5.22 -32.43
CA THR A 163 23.70 -3.93 -33.00
C THR A 163 22.57 -3.06 -33.55
N SER A 164 21.33 -3.33 -33.15
CA SER A 164 20.17 -2.50 -33.49
C SER A 164 19.93 -1.43 -32.44
N ALA A 165 19.02 -0.49 -32.71
CA ALA A 165 18.73 0.58 -31.77
C ALA A 165 18.03 0.04 -30.52
N HIS A 166 18.53 0.42 -29.36
CA HIS A 166 17.89 0.23 -28.07
C HIS A 166 17.34 1.55 -27.54
N ARG A 167 16.25 1.46 -26.80
CA ARG A 167 15.67 2.60 -26.06
C ARG A 167 15.36 2.22 -24.63
N ILE A 168 15.58 3.16 -23.72
CA ILE A 168 15.05 3.12 -22.34
C ILE A 168 13.99 4.19 -22.19
N GLY A 169 12.88 3.83 -21.55
CA GLY A 169 11.73 4.72 -21.32
C GLY A 169 10.74 4.84 -22.48
N ARG A 170 11.00 4.16 -23.61
CA ARG A 170 10.13 4.20 -24.80
C ARG A 170 10.33 2.99 -25.71
N ALA A 171 9.28 2.58 -26.42
CA ALA A 171 9.36 1.62 -27.52
C ALA A 171 10.27 2.12 -28.66
N VAL A 172 10.96 1.21 -29.36
CA VAL A 172 11.70 1.54 -30.59
C VAL A 172 10.75 1.74 -31.77
N VAL A 173 9.68 0.95 -31.82
CA VAL A 173 8.75 0.85 -32.95
C VAL A 173 7.82 2.06 -33.04
N THR A 174 7.81 2.73 -34.19
CA THR A 174 7.05 3.98 -34.40
C THR A 174 5.53 3.79 -34.36
N SER A 175 4.99 2.68 -34.87
CA SER A 175 3.54 2.37 -34.85
C SER A 175 3.01 2.22 -33.42
N ILE A 176 3.78 1.57 -32.54
CA ILE A 176 3.47 1.47 -31.10
C ILE A 176 3.38 2.88 -30.49
N ILE A 177 4.29 3.79 -30.85
CA ILE A 177 4.34 5.12 -30.24
C ILE A 177 3.29 6.10 -30.76
N GLN A 178 2.88 5.97 -32.03
CA GLN A 178 1.94 6.90 -32.69
C GLN A 178 0.54 6.86 -32.06
N GLU A 179 0.18 5.76 -31.42
CA GLU A 179 -1.09 5.59 -30.70
C GLU A 179 -0.97 5.97 -29.21
N GLY A 180 0.18 6.51 -28.79
CA GLY A 180 0.47 6.86 -27.39
C GLY A 180 1.10 5.74 -26.59
N TYR A 181 1.27 4.56 -27.18
CA TYR A 181 1.71 3.35 -26.48
C TYR A 181 3.22 3.25 -26.28
N GLY A 182 3.63 2.41 -25.34
CA GLY A 182 5.04 2.05 -25.17
C GLY A 182 5.90 3.16 -24.57
N ARG A 183 5.30 4.18 -23.96
CA ARG A 183 5.99 5.29 -23.29
C ARG A 183 6.01 5.07 -21.78
N ASN A 184 7.18 5.24 -21.17
CA ASN A 184 7.33 5.07 -19.73
C ASN A 184 6.84 6.30 -18.96
N LYS A 185 6.04 6.04 -17.92
CA LYS A 185 5.52 7.04 -16.99
C LYS A 185 5.81 6.57 -15.57
N SER A 186 7.08 6.57 -15.23
CA SER A 186 7.56 6.10 -13.93
C SER A 186 8.81 6.84 -13.49
N TYR A 187 9.11 6.71 -12.21
CA TYR A 187 10.45 6.95 -11.71
C TYR A 187 11.26 5.66 -11.87
N LEU A 188 12.49 5.76 -12.39
CA LEU A 188 13.42 4.65 -12.54
C LEU A 188 14.70 4.89 -11.74
N ALA A 189 15.20 3.88 -11.04
CA ALA A 189 16.46 3.94 -10.30
C ALA A 189 17.26 2.63 -10.45
N GLU A 190 18.59 2.73 -10.34
CA GLU A 190 19.53 1.59 -10.43
C GLU A 190 19.24 0.66 -11.63
N LEU A 191 19.13 1.23 -12.83
CA LEU A 191 18.86 0.44 -14.04
C LEU A 191 20.16 -0.21 -14.53
N ILE A 192 20.22 -1.52 -14.40
CA ILE A 192 21.39 -2.36 -14.67
C ILE A 192 21.05 -3.39 -15.74
N LEU A 193 21.96 -3.56 -16.70
CA LEU A 193 22.01 -4.74 -17.56
C LEU A 193 23.34 -5.47 -17.34
N VAL A 194 23.26 -6.76 -17.04
CA VAL A 194 24.41 -7.67 -16.97
C VAL A 194 24.40 -8.58 -18.19
N ASP A 195 25.37 -8.38 -19.06
CA ASP A 195 25.55 -9.12 -20.31
C ASP A 195 26.27 -10.44 -20.06
N GLY A 196 25.67 -11.56 -20.50
CA GLY A 196 26.26 -12.89 -20.43
C GLY A 196 26.01 -13.68 -19.14
N GLN A 197 25.19 -13.18 -18.22
CA GLN A 197 24.94 -13.85 -16.93
C GLN A 197 23.44 -13.94 -16.59
N SER A 198 23.06 -15.11 -16.08
CA SER A 198 21.75 -15.37 -15.46
C SER A 198 21.89 -15.20 -13.95
N LEU A 199 21.32 -14.12 -13.40
CA LEU A 199 21.50 -13.74 -12.00
C LEU A 199 20.19 -13.77 -11.23
N ALA A 200 20.25 -14.29 -10.00
CA ALA A 200 19.16 -14.20 -9.04
C ALA A 200 18.96 -12.75 -8.56
N PRO A 201 17.76 -12.38 -8.11
CA PRO A 201 17.49 -11.02 -7.61
C PRO A 201 18.35 -10.64 -6.39
N THR A 202 18.92 -11.62 -5.67
CA THR A 202 19.84 -11.43 -4.54
C THR A 202 21.18 -10.79 -4.92
N ALA A 203 21.47 -10.67 -6.22
CA ALA A 203 22.61 -9.91 -6.73
C ALA A 203 22.41 -8.39 -6.62
N PHE A 204 21.15 -7.93 -6.58
CA PHE A 204 20.76 -6.51 -6.66
C PHE A 204 19.95 -6.01 -5.46
N ALA A 205 19.53 -6.92 -4.58
CA ALA A 205 18.77 -6.64 -3.37
C ALA A 205 18.87 -7.81 -2.39
N TYR A 206 18.39 -7.66 -1.16
CA TYR A 206 18.32 -8.75 -0.18
C TYR A 206 17.14 -8.54 0.78
N ARG A 207 16.80 -9.59 1.55
CA ARG A 207 15.91 -9.47 2.71
C ARG A 207 16.74 -9.08 3.91
N ASN A 208 16.41 -7.96 4.55
CA ASN A 208 17.08 -7.56 5.80
C ASN A 208 16.70 -8.50 6.96
N THR A 209 17.25 -8.27 8.16
CA THR A 209 16.99 -9.06 9.37
C THR A 209 15.50 -9.16 9.76
N TYR A 210 14.66 -8.25 9.27
CA TYR A 210 13.20 -8.22 9.53
C TYR A 210 12.38 -8.80 8.38
N GLY A 211 13.02 -9.37 7.36
CA GLY A 211 12.37 -9.97 6.19
C GLY A 211 12.02 -8.99 5.08
N HIS A 212 12.33 -7.69 5.19
CA HIS A 212 11.94 -6.67 4.21
C HIS A 212 12.91 -6.65 3.02
N TRP A 213 12.35 -6.54 1.80
CA TRP A 213 13.12 -6.47 0.56
C TRP A 213 13.75 -5.10 0.36
N VAL A 214 15.09 -5.04 0.34
CA VAL A 214 15.87 -3.79 0.33
C VAL A 214 16.99 -3.79 -0.72
N PRO A 215 17.41 -2.63 -1.25
CA PRO A 215 18.42 -2.55 -2.29
C PRO A 215 19.79 -3.07 -1.86
N LYS A 216 20.54 -3.57 -2.85
CA LYS A 216 21.95 -3.96 -2.74
C LYS A 216 22.70 -3.43 -3.94
N ARG A 217 23.86 -2.84 -3.71
CA ARG A 217 24.79 -2.48 -4.77
C ARG A 217 25.28 -3.75 -5.47
N TYR A 218 25.19 -3.76 -6.80
CA TYR A 218 25.78 -4.83 -7.59
C TYR A 218 27.30 -4.68 -7.65
N GLU A 219 28.02 -5.73 -7.24
CA GLU A 219 29.48 -5.78 -7.18
C GLU A 219 30.11 -6.72 -8.22
N GLY A 220 29.28 -7.34 -9.08
CA GLY A 220 29.75 -8.27 -10.11
C GLY A 220 30.20 -7.59 -11.40
N GLU A 221 30.69 -8.39 -12.35
CA GLU A 221 31.02 -7.93 -13.70
C GLU A 221 29.76 -7.67 -14.53
N TYR A 222 29.80 -6.65 -15.39
CA TYR A 222 28.67 -6.27 -16.25
C TYR A 222 28.67 -6.96 -17.63
N GLY A 223 29.77 -7.57 -18.05
CA GLY A 223 29.92 -8.09 -19.42
C GLY A 223 30.16 -6.99 -20.46
N ALA A 224 30.19 -7.36 -21.76
CA ALA A 224 30.64 -6.45 -22.83
C ALA A 224 29.61 -5.36 -23.16
N GLN A 225 28.33 -5.71 -23.21
CA GLN A 225 27.23 -4.77 -23.48
C GLN A 225 26.47 -4.32 -22.22
N GLY A 226 26.90 -4.76 -21.04
CA GLY A 226 26.29 -4.35 -19.78
C GLY A 226 26.53 -2.88 -19.45
N PHE A 227 25.66 -2.34 -18.59
CA PHE A 227 25.69 -0.96 -18.17
C PHE A 227 25.02 -0.79 -16.80
N HIS A 228 25.28 0.34 -16.15
CA HIS A 228 24.60 0.76 -14.92
C HIS A 228 24.27 2.25 -15.02
N LEU A 229 22.98 2.59 -14.96
CA LEU A 229 22.49 3.96 -14.85
C LEU A 229 21.99 4.22 -13.42
N ASN A 230 22.79 4.98 -12.65
CA ASN A 230 22.43 5.44 -11.30
C ASN A 230 21.81 6.86 -11.29
N PHE A 231 21.72 7.50 -12.46
CA PHE A 231 21.14 8.83 -12.67
C PHE A 231 21.74 9.96 -11.81
N ALA A 232 22.98 9.81 -11.32
CA ALA A 232 23.61 10.79 -10.42
C ALA A 232 24.10 12.07 -11.12
N ASP A 233 24.29 12.04 -12.44
CA ASP A 233 24.74 13.19 -13.23
C ASP A 233 23.53 13.89 -13.89
N PRO A 234 23.06 15.05 -13.41
CA PRO A 234 21.86 15.69 -13.94
C PRO A 234 22.06 16.26 -15.35
N LEU A 235 23.32 16.43 -15.79
CA LEU A 235 23.64 16.89 -17.15
C LEU A 235 23.79 15.72 -18.13
N ASP A 236 23.92 14.49 -17.63
CA ASP A 236 24.02 13.27 -18.41
C ASP A 236 23.29 12.09 -17.73
N LEU A 237 21.96 12.10 -17.78
CA LEU A 237 21.12 11.03 -17.22
C LEU A 237 21.31 9.67 -17.92
N GLY A 238 22.01 9.62 -19.06
CA GLY A 238 22.37 8.39 -19.77
C GLY A 238 23.76 7.85 -19.41
N LYS A 239 24.45 8.44 -18.44
CA LYS A 239 25.80 8.08 -18.06
C LYS A 239 25.89 6.66 -17.49
N ASP A 240 26.64 5.81 -18.17
CA ASP A 240 27.01 4.49 -17.68
C ASP A 240 28.15 4.57 -16.65
N VAL A 241 27.89 4.07 -15.44
CA VAL A 241 28.85 4.02 -14.33
C VAL A 241 29.43 2.61 -14.10
N SER A 242 29.17 1.66 -15.00
CA SER A 242 29.68 0.28 -14.92
C SER A 242 31.17 0.12 -15.28
N ASN A 243 31.84 1.20 -15.69
CA ASN A 243 33.16 1.21 -16.31
C ASN A 243 33.26 0.49 -17.68
N LYS A 244 32.13 0.16 -18.32
CA LYS A 244 32.12 -0.38 -19.70
C LYS A 244 32.03 0.71 -20.77
N GLY A 245 31.68 1.94 -20.40
CA GLY A 245 31.59 3.07 -21.33
C GLY A 245 30.38 2.99 -22.25
N ASN A 246 29.36 2.22 -21.86
CA ASN A 246 28.15 1.96 -22.64
C ASN A 246 27.10 3.07 -22.40
N HIS A 247 27.53 4.32 -22.58
CA HIS A 247 26.71 5.51 -22.38
C HIS A 247 25.50 5.57 -23.31
N TRP A 248 24.42 6.16 -22.82
CA TRP A 248 23.18 6.39 -23.54
C TRP A 248 23.00 7.87 -23.83
N SER A 249 22.43 8.21 -24.98
CA SER A 249 22.11 9.59 -25.32
C SER A 249 20.70 9.94 -24.84
N SER A 250 20.59 11.07 -24.13
CA SER A 250 19.34 11.65 -23.67
C SER A 250 18.55 12.33 -24.79
N VAL A 251 17.26 12.01 -24.89
CA VAL A 251 16.31 12.68 -25.79
C VAL A 251 15.14 13.21 -24.98
N GLY A 252 15.07 14.53 -24.83
CA GLY A 252 14.00 15.22 -24.07
C GLY A 252 14.14 15.16 -22.55
N LEU A 253 15.20 14.52 -22.03
CA LEU A 253 15.57 14.56 -20.62
C LEU A 253 16.37 15.84 -20.30
N THR A 254 16.05 16.49 -19.19
CA THR A 254 16.75 17.67 -18.65
C THR A 254 17.15 17.42 -17.18
N THR A 255 17.79 18.41 -16.56
CA THR A 255 18.12 18.38 -15.12
C THR A 255 16.90 18.16 -14.23
N ASP A 256 15.70 18.56 -14.68
CA ASP A 256 14.46 18.44 -13.90
C ASP A 256 13.95 16.99 -13.82
N ASN A 257 14.46 16.11 -14.67
CA ASN A 257 14.17 14.68 -14.64
C ASN A 257 14.98 13.94 -13.57
N GLN A 258 16.08 14.52 -13.07
CA GLN A 258 16.77 13.96 -11.91
C GLN A 258 15.94 14.24 -10.65
N VAL A 259 15.63 13.19 -9.89
CA VAL A 259 14.87 13.31 -8.65
C VAL A 259 15.54 12.58 -7.50
N THR A 260 15.14 12.94 -6.28
CA THR A 260 15.58 12.32 -5.02
C THR A 260 14.45 11.56 -4.31
N ASP A 261 13.33 11.32 -5.01
CA ASP A 261 12.41 10.24 -4.65
C ASP A 261 13.04 8.95 -5.15
N THR A 262 13.39 8.04 -4.24
CA THR A 262 14.15 6.82 -4.53
C THR A 262 13.66 5.66 -3.67
N PRO A 263 14.02 4.39 -3.98
CA PRO A 263 13.62 3.25 -3.16
C PRO A 263 14.07 3.33 -1.69
N THR A 264 15.14 4.08 -1.39
CA THR A 264 15.63 4.33 -0.02
C THR A 264 15.16 5.68 0.55
N ASN A 265 14.45 6.49 -0.23
CA ASN A 265 13.88 7.76 0.22
C ASN A 265 12.55 8.04 -0.49
N ASN A 266 11.60 7.09 -0.38
CA ASN A 266 10.30 7.24 -1.03
C ASN A 266 9.61 8.51 -0.54
N LYS A 267 9.20 9.38 -1.46
CA LYS A 267 8.47 10.61 -1.13
C LYS A 267 6.98 10.43 -1.37
N SER A 268 6.17 11.20 -0.64
CA SER A 268 4.76 11.27 -0.98
C SER A 268 4.57 11.81 -2.39
N SER A 269 3.51 11.36 -3.05
CA SER A 269 3.02 11.87 -4.33
C SER A 269 1.50 12.01 -4.29
N LEU A 270 0.92 12.66 -5.30
CA LEU A 270 -0.53 12.76 -5.40
C LEU A 270 -1.13 11.40 -5.78
N THR A 271 -2.13 10.96 -5.02
CA THR A 271 -2.73 9.64 -5.24
C THR A 271 -3.80 9.67 -6.34
N PRO A 272 -3.75 8.75 -7.32
CA PRO A 272 -4.84 8.51 -8.24
C PRO A 272 -5.95 7.65 -7.62
N PHE A 273 -5.82 7.12 -6.40
CA PHE A 273 -6.86 6.26 -5.78
C PHE A 273 -8.03 7.03 -5.22
N VAL A 274 -7.88 8.33 -4.99
CA VAL A 274 -8.90 9.10 -4.29
C VAL A 274 -9.58 10.05 -5.24
N ASN A 275 -10.89 9.92 -5.36
CA ASN A 275 -11.74 10.98 -5.85
C ASN A 275 -12.52 11.55 -4.66
N VAL A 276 -12.07 12.70 -4.17
CA VAL A 276 -12.63 13.32 -2.97
C VAL A 276 -14.06 13.75 -3.25
N TRP A 277 -14.25 14.70 -4.16
CA TRP A 277 -15.51 15.32 -4.53
C TRP A 277 -15.39 15.82 -5.98
N GLY A 278 -16.47 15.74 -6.76
CA GLY A 278 -16.54 16.28 -8.13
C GLY A 278 -15.59 15.63 -9.14
N THR A 279 -14.91 16.46 -9.94
CA THR A 279 -14.11 16.04 -11.09
C THR A 279 -12.67 15.77 -10.65
N LYS A 280 -12.19 14.54 -10.91
CA LYS A 280 -10.82 14.13 -10.60
C LYS A 280 -9.81 14.98 -11.38
N PRO A 281 -8.77 15.56 -10.74
CA PRO A 281 -7.75 16.29 -11.47
C PRO A 281 -6.94 15.36 -12.37
N THR A 282 -6.37 15.93 -13.43
CA THR A 282 -5.35 15.23 -14.20
C THR A 282 -4.03 15.30 -13.43
N LEU A 283 -3.47 14.13 -13.10
CA LEU A 283 -2.16 14.04 -12.46
C LEU A 283 -1.06 13.95 -13.53
N SER A 284 0.05 14.66 -13.32
CA SER A 284 1.20 14.69 -14.24
C SER A 284 2.51 14.95 -13.48
N GLN A 285 3.63 14.98 -14.20
CA GLN A 285 4.96 15.29 -13.63
C GLN A 285 5.37 14.32 -12.51
N GLY A 286 5.07 13.04 -12.68
CA GLY A 286 5.31 12.02 -11.65
C GLY A 286 4.29 12.03 -10.51
N ASN A 287 3.03 12.39 -10.79
CA ASN A 287 2.01 12.66 -9.77
C ASN A 287 2.40 13.77 -8.79
N ARG A 288 3.23 14.73 -9.22
CA ARG A 288 3.52 15.94 -8.45
C ARG A 288 2.63 17.11 -8.83
N ARG A 289 2.00 17.06 -10.01
CA ARG A 289 1.13 18.14 -10.50
C ARG A 289 -0.31 17.67 -10.64
N ALA A 290 -1.23 18.42 -10.05
CA ALA A 290 -2.67 18.32 -10.28
C ALA A 290 -3.15 19.47 -11.14
N THR A 291 -3.84 19.16 -12.24
CA THR A 291 -4.48 20.16 -13.11
C THR A 291 -5.99 19.96 -13.07
N PHE A 292 -6.70 21.02 -12.69
CA PHE A 292 -8.15 21.11 -12.56
C PHE A 292 -8.73 21.85 -13.77
N GLY A 293 -9.73 21.25 -14.41
CA GLY A 293 -10.46 21.88 -15.52
C GLY A 293 -11.36 23.02 -15.05
N SER A 294 -11.90 23.78 -16.01
CA SER A 294 -12.96 24.76 -15.72
C SER A 294 -14.23 24.05 -15.22
N GLY A 295 -14.90 24.62 -14.22
CA GLY A 295 -16.09 24.00 -13.63
C GLY A 295 -15.81 22.78 -12.75
N ALA A 296 -14.54 22.55 -12.40
CA ALA A 296 -14.15 21.44 -11.54
C ALA A 296 -14.20 21.85 -10.06
N TYR A 297 -14.89 21.02 -9.29
CA TYR A 297 -14.73 20.87 -7.85
C TYR A 297 -13.90 19.62 -7.65
N GLY A 298 -12.73 19.72 -7.05
CA GLY A 298 -11.85 18.57 -6.95
C GLY A 298 -10.66 18.78 -6.04
N TYR A 299 -10.17 17.68 -5.51
CA TYR A 299 -8.99 17.64 -4.65
C TYR A 299 -8.09 16.50 -5.08
N ALA A 300 -6.78 16.74 -5.00
CA ALA A 300 -5.76 15.70 -5.03
C ALA A 300 -5.19 15.56 -3.62
N LEU A 301 -5.12 14.32 -3.13
CA LEU A 301 -4.50 14.01 -1.85
C LEU A 301 -3.08 13.49 -2.04
N GLY A 302 -2.24 13.66 -1.02
CA GLY A 302 -1.03 12.85 -0.89
C GLY A 302 -1.36 11.37 -0.67
N ASP A 303 -0.34 10.53 -0.81
CA ASP A 303 -0.38 9.06 -0.61
C ASP A 303 0.31 8.59 0.68
N MET A 304 0.76 9.54 1.52
CA MET A 304 1.52 9.28 2.73
C MET A 304 0.70 9.60 3.99
N PRO A 305 -0.14 8.67 4.48
CA PRO A 305 -0.97 8.92 5.66
C PRO A 305 -0.14 9.06 6.93
N VAL A 306 -0.52 10.01 7.78
CA VAL A 306 0.11 10.27 9.09
C VAL A 306 -0.96 10.47 10.17
N ALA A 307 -0.70 10.00 11.40
CA ALA A 307 -1.66 10.09 12.51
C ALA A 307 -1.10 10.83 13.74
N SER A 308 0.09 11.41 13.63
CA SER A 308 0.83 12.00 14.75
C SER A 308 2.06 12.76 14.32
N GLY A 309 2.62 13.57 15.20
CA GLY A 309 3.84 14.32 14.95
C GLY A 309 3.60 15.54 14.07
N ARG A 310 4.69 16.27 13.87
CA ARG A 310 4.73 17.52 13.12
C ARG A 310 5.28 17.32 11.71
N TRP A 311 4.53 17.77 10.72
CA TRP A 311 4.80 17.54 9.29
C TRP A 311 4.68 18.81 8.48
N HIS A 312 5.25 18.80 7.28
CA HIS A 312 5.09 19.87 6.31
C HIS A 312 5.02 19.39 4.86
N PHE A 313 4.49 20.25 4.00
CA PHE A 313 4.61 20.17 2.55
C PHE A 313 4.58 21.57 1.94
N GLN A 314 5.00 21.70 0.68
CA GLN A 314 4.85 22.93 -0.09
C GLN A 314 4.18 22.64 -1.41
N ALA A 315 3.40 23.59 -1.91
CA ALA A 315 2.84 23.52 -3.24
C ALA A 315 2.99 24.87 -3.95
N GLU A 316 3.30 24.83 -5.23
CA GLU A 316 3.35 25.97 -6.13
C GLU A 316 2.06 26.05 -6.94
N LEU A 317 1.44 27.23 -6.97
CA LEU A 317 0.37 27.53 -7.90
C LEU A 317 0.99 27.84 -9.28
N VAL A 318 0.98 26.87 -10.20
CA VAL A 318 1.63 27.00 -11.51
C VAL A 318 0.83 27.87 -12.46
N ALA A 319 -0.48 27.69 -12.46
CA ALA A 319 -1.39 28.41 -13.33
C ALA A 319 -2.74 28.56 -12.63
N VAL A 320 -3.36 29.72 -12.81
CA VAL A 320 -4.69 30.01 -12.29
C VAL A 320 -5.40 30.92 -13.29
N SER A 321 -6.60 30.55 -13.72
CA SER A 321 -7.48 31.49 -14.43
C SER A 321 -8.23 32.37 -13.42
N ALA A 322 -8.65 33.56 -13.82
CA ALA A 322 -9.34 34.50 -12.93
C ALA A 322 -10.50 33.83 -12.15
N ASN A 323 -10.50 33.98 -10.83
CA ASN A 323 -11.52 33.45 -9.89
C ASN A 323 -11.47 31.93 -9.62
N ALA A 324 -10.35 31.23 -9.83
CA ALA A 324 -10.21 29.86 -9.31
C ALA A 324 -9.97 29.89 -7.80
N ASP A 325 -10.84 29.25 -7.02
CA ASP A 325 -10.67 29.11 -5.58
C ASP A 325 -9.75 27.92 -5.29
N THR A 326 -8.45 28.18 -5.08
CA THR A 326 -7.43 27.15 -4.85
C THR A 326 -7.28 26.84 -3.37
N HIS A 327 -7.20 25.54 -3.05
CA HIS A 327 -7.18 25.04 -1.66
C HIS A 327 -5.86 24.34 -1.34
N PHE A 328 -5.33 24.58 -0.15
CA PHE A 328 -4.10 23.96 0.37
C PHE A 328 -4.30 23.61 1.85
N GLY A 329 -4.18 22.34 2.22
CA GLY A 329 -4.42 21.96 3.60
C GLY A 329 -4.31 20.48 3.88
N ILE A 330 -5.08 20.02 4.87
CA ILE A 330 -5.12 18.62 5.30
C ILE A 330 -6.57 18.10 5.37
N SER A 331 -6.74 16.82 5.07
CA SER A 331 -8.04 16.13 5.03
C SER A 331 -8.00 14.79 5.75
N GLY A 332 -9.17 14.30 6.12
CA GLY A 332 -9.38 12.96 6.63
C GLY A 332 -9.11 11.91 5.56
N ALA A 333 -8.58 10.78 5.99
CA ALA A 333 -8.13 9.74 5.09
C ALA A 333 -9.21 8.65 4.88
N SER A 334 -10.10 8.43 5.88
CA SER A 334 -11.22 7.48 5.85
C SER A 334 -12.45 7.97 5.06
N ASP A 335 -12.67 9.28 5.09
CA ASP A 335 -13.58 9.96 4.18
C ASP A 335 -12.88 11.22 3.65
N PRO A 336 -12.30 11.13 2.45
CA PRO A 336 -11.61 12.24 1.83
C PRO A 336 -12.45 13.52 1.70
N SER A 337 -13.79 13.38 1.74
CA SER A 337 -14.72 14.51 1.75
C SER A 337 -14.58 15.44 2.96
N ASN A 338 -13.90 14.97 4.01
CA ASN A 338 -13.76 15.68 5.27
C ASN A 338 -12.47 16.51 5.23
N ILE A 339 -12.53 17.66 4.55
CA ILE A 339 -11.45 18.64 4.62
C ILE A 339 -11.44 19.22 6.03
N TYR A 340 -10.34 19.02 6.77
CA TYR A 340 -10.27 19.49 8.16
C TYR A 340 -9.94 20.97 8.25
N ILE A 341 -8.94 21.40 7.49
CA ILE A 341 -8.47 22.78 7.47
C ILE A 341 -7.74 23.05 6.16
N HIS A 342 -7.99 24.20 5.52
CA HIS A 342 -7.26 24.65 4.33
C HIS A 342 -7.20 26.17 4.21
N LEU A 343 -6.20 26.66 3.49
CA LEU A 343 -6.15 28.02 2.96
C LEU A 343 -7.01 28.12 1.69
N ARG A 344 -7.83 29.17 1.60
CA ARG A 344 -8.46 29.67 0.37
C ARG A 344 -7.84 31.01 0.00
N GLY A 345 -7.35 31.12 -1.23
CA GLY A 345 -6.57 32.28 -1.67
C GLY A 345 -7.02 32.80 -3.03
N SER A 346 -8.25 33.28 -3.13
CA SER A 346 -8.85 33.81 -4.36
C SER A 346 -9.45 35.21 -4.15
N SER A 347 -9.93 35.83 -5.22
CA SER A 347 -10.69 37.09 -5.14
C SER A 347 -12.00 36.96 -4.36
N LEU A 348 -12.53 35.73 -4.20
CA LEU A 348 -13.79 35.45 -3.53
C LEU A 348 -13.61 35.03 -2.06
N TYR A 349 -12.52 34.32 -1.76
CA TYR A 349 -12.23 33.79 -0.42
C TYR A 349 -10.75 33.99 -0.09
N GLN A 350 -10.48 34.63 1.06
CA GLN A 350 -9.14 35.03 1.51
C GLN A 350 -9.01 34.69 3.01
N ASP A 351 -9.13 33.41 3.31
CA ASP A 351 -9.24 32.91 4.67
C ASP A 351 -8.74 31.47 4.80
N ILE A 352 -8.50 31.06 6.04
CA ILE A 352 -8.31 29.66 6.41
C ILE A 352 -9.64 29.14 6.94
N LEU A 353 -10.21 28.17 6.25
CA LEU A 353 -11.48 27.54 6.60
C LEU A 353 -11.19 26.26 7.39
N VAL A 354 -11.89 26.09 8.51
CA VAL A 354 -11.83 24.92 9.38
C VAL A 354 -13.17 24.19 9.36
N SER A 355 -13.16 22.85 9.42
CA SER A 355 -14.36 22.01 9.30
C SER A 355 -15.42 22.23 10.39
N ASP A 356 -15.07 22.90 11.50
CA ASP A 356 -16.01 23.30 12.55
C ASP A 356 -16.72 24.63 12.27
N GLY A 357 -16.52 25.20 11.07
CA GLY A 357 -17.16 26.44 10.61
C GLY A 357 -16.36 27.71 10.90
N ARG A 358 -15.20 27.61 11.56
CA ARG A 358 -14.30 28.76 11.74
C ARG A 358 -13.71 29.20 10.40
N SER A 359 -13.74 30.51 10.14
CA SER A 359 -13.11 31.17 9.00
C SER A 359 -12.17 32.25 9.56
N ILE A 360 -10.88 32.12 9.26
CA ILE A 360 -9.81 32.97 9.79
C ILE A 360 -9.28 33.83 8.64
N PRO A 361 -9.57 35.14 8.59
CA PRO A 361 -9.16 36.00 7.49
C PRO A 361 -7.64 36.07 7.32
N THR A 362 -7.16 35.95 6.08
CA THR A 362 -5.74 36.07 5.71
C THR A 362 -5.45 37.25 4.80
N ALA A 363 -6.48 37.82 4.15
CA ALA A 363 -6.37 38.89 3.16
C ALA A 363 -5.36 38.61 2.03
N THR A 364 -5.14 37.32 1.72
CA THR A 364 -4.15 36.85 0.75
C THR A 364 -4.84 36.32 -0.51
N ILE A 365 -4.45 36.85 -1.67
CA ILE A 365 -4.88 36.35 -2.98
C ILE A 365 -3.67 35.69 -3.64
N LEU A 366 -3.82 34.44 -4.08
CA LEU A 366 -2.75 33.70 -4.72
C LEU A 366 -2.71 33.97 -6.24
N ALA A 367 -1.50 34.02 -6.78
CA ALA A 367 -1.20 34.16 -8.19
C ALA A 367 -0.28 33.03 -8.67
N ALA A 368 -0.19 32.89 -10.00
CA ALA A 368 0.75 31.95 -10.60
C ALA A 368 2.19 32.28 -10.17
N GLY A 369 2.92 31.26 -9.71
CA GLY A 369 4.28 31.36 -9.14
C GLY A 369 4.32 31.36 -7.61
N ASP A 370 3.19 31.59 -6.92
CA ASP A 370 3.17 31.59 -5.45
C ASP A 370 3.42 30.19 -4.89
N LYS A 371 4.23 30.13 -3.83
CA LYS A 371 4.55 28.92 -3.08
C LYS A 371 3.85 28.95 -1.74
N VAL A 372 2.92 28.02 -1.54
CA VAL A 372 2.20 27.82 -0.28
C VAL A 372 2.88 26.70 0.50
N LYS A 373 3.38 27.03 1.68
CA LYS A 373 3.97 26.10 2.63
C LYS A 373 2.98 25.84 3.76
N VAL A 374 2.73 24.57 4.05
CA VAL A 374 1.81 24.14 5.11
C VAL A 374 2.59 23.34 6.14
N VAL A 375 2.41 23.66 7.42
CA VAL A 375 2.92 22.91 8.56
C VAL A 375 1.76 22.51 9.46
N PHE A 376 1.74 21.27 9.93
CA PHE A 376 0.71 20.78 10.83
C PHE A 376 1.30 19.85 11.88
N ASP A 377 0.83 19.98 13.11
CA ASP A 377 1.25 19.17 14.25
C ASP A 377 0.03 18.42 14.80
N LEU A 378 0.05 17.09 14.65
CA LEU A 378 -1.03 16.23 15.09
C LEU A 378 -0.93 15.88 16.58
N ASP A 379 0.24 16.11 17.21
CA ASP A 379 0.44 15.87 18.64
C ASP A 379 -0.01 17.11 19.46
N THR A 380 0.35 18.33 19.02
CA THR A 380 -0.14 19.58 19.64
C THR A 380 -1.48 20.06 19.09
N ARG A 381 -1.96 19.47 17.99
CA ARG A 381 -3.18 19.84 17.26
C ARG A 381 -3.18 21.26 16.70
N GLU A 382 -2.12 21.63 16.00
CA GLU A 382 -1.91 22.98 15.46
C GLU A 382 -1.61 22.97 13.94
N PHE A 383 -1.89 24.09 13.28
CA PHE A 383 -1.72 24.31 11.84
C PHE A 383 -1.15 25.70 11.54
N TRP A 384 -0.22 25.77 10.61
CA TRP A 384 0.40 26.99 10.11
C TRP A 384 0.49 26.96 8.58
N VAL A 385 0.40 28.15 7.97
CA VAL A 385 0.54 28.30 6.52
C VAL A 385 1.31 29.57 6.20
N ALA A 386 2.21 29.47 5.23
CA ALA A 386 2.98 30.59 4.68
C ALA A 386 2.81 30.67 3.17
N VAL A 387 2.91 31.87 2.63
CA VAL A 387 2.94 32.14 1.19
C VAL A 387 4.25 32.86 0.87
N ASN A 388 5.04 32.31 -0.06
CA ASN A 388 6.36 32.82 -0.43
C ASN A 388 7.25 33.08 0.81
N ASP A 389 7.29 32.08 1.70
CA ASP A 389 8.03 32.10 2.98
C ASP A 389 7.54 33.14 4.01
N VAL A 390 6.38 33.78 3.78
CA VAL A 390 5.74 34.69 4.75
C VAL A 390 4.55 34.00 5.43
N TRP A 391 4.64 33.79 6.74
CA TRP A 391 3.56 33.21 7.55
C TRP A 391 2.34 34.13 7.60
N LEU A 392 1.14 33.57 7.38
CA LEU A 392 -0.08 34.38 7.27
C LEU A 392 -0.66 34.82 8.62
N ILE A 393 -0.38 34.08 9.69
CA ILE A 393 -0.86 34.37 11.06
C ILE A 393 0.34 34.37 12.02
N ASN A 394 0.78 33.19 12.44
CA ASN A 394 1.95 32.97 13.29
C ASN A 394 2.92 32.01 12.60
N GLU A 395 4.15 31.96 13.09
CA GLU A 395 5.15 30.98 12.68
C GLU A 395 5.17 29.73 13.60
N PRO A 396 5.72 28.58 13.16
CA PRO A 396 5.73 27.32 13.93
C PRO A 396 6.46 27.31 15.27
N THR A 397 7.17 28.39 15.60
CA THR A 397 7.79 28.66 16.92
C THR A 397 6.78 29.20 17.93
N GLU A 398 5.62 29.65 17.46
CA GLU A 398 4.50 30.17 18.24
C GLU A 398 3.24 29.29 18.05
N SER A 399 2.21 29.52 18.87
CA SER A 399 0.95 28.76 18.77
C SER A 399 0.28 28.93 17.42
N GLY A 400 -0.13 27.81 16.83
CA GLY A 400 -0.79 27.76 15.53
C GLY A 400 -2.29 27.85 15.61
N ILE A 401 -2.94 27.67 14.47
CA ILE A 401 -4.39 27.53 14.38
C ILE A 401 -4.77 26.14 14.90
N SER A 402 -5.67 26.07 15.88
CA SER A 402 -6.07 24.78 16.45
C SER A 402 -6.84 23.92 15.45
N LEU A 403 -6.39 22.67 15.28
CA LEU A 403 -7.07 21.65 14.48
C LEU A 403 -8.44 21.30 15.06
N PRO A 404 -9.44 20.99 14.22
CA PRO A 404 -10.82 20.81 14.68
C PRO A 404 -10.99 19.51 15.47
N ALA A 405 -11.91 19.50 16.44
CA ALA A 405 -12.09 18.37 17.37
C ALA A 405 -12.58 17.08 16.69
N ASN A 406 -13.29 17.19 15.56
CA ASN A 406 -13.80 16.07 14.77
C ASN A 406 -12.73 15.38 13.91
N MET A 407 -11.48 15.87 13.89
CA MET A 407 -10.36 15.21 13.23
C MET A 407 -10.07 13.86 13.91
N THR A 408 -10.07 12.78 13.14
CA THR A 408 -9.85 11.41 13.61
C THR A 408 -9.07 10.59 12.57
N GLY A 409 -8.40 9.52 13.01
CA GLY A 409 -7.72 8.59 12.09
C GLY A 409 -6.46 9.17 11.43
N PHE A 410 -6.14 8.66 10.24
CA PHE A 410 -5.04 9.18 9.42
C PHE A 410 -5.42 10.49 8.76
N VAL A 411 -4.41 11.34 8.55
CA VAL A 411 -4.48 12.64 7.88
C VAL A 411 -3.61 12.61 6.63
N LEU A 412 -4.10 13.25 5.57
CA LEU A 412 -3.39 13.42 4.31
C LEU A 412 -3.31 14.90 3.91
N PRO A 413 -2.19 15.38 3.36
CA PRO A 413 -2.13 16.69 2.74
C PRO A 413 -2.99 16.71 1.47
N HIS A 414 -3.56 17.86 1.13
CA HIS A 414 -4.30 18.04 -0.10
C HIS A 414 -3.99 19.36 -0.80
N VAL A 415 -4.19 19.34 -2.11
CA VAL A 415 -4.35 20.53 -2.95
C VAL A 415 -5.64 20.40 -3.75
N GLY A 416 -6.31 21.51 -4.02
CA GLY A 416 -7.61 21.44 -4.69
C GLY A 416 -8.05 22.72 -5.35
N GLN A 417 -9.22 22.63 -5.97
CA GLN A 417 -9.95 23.76 -6.52
C GLN A 417 -11.45 23.61 -6.22
N HIS A 418 -12.09 24.74 -5.94
CA HIS A 418 -13.54 24.86 -5.85
C HIS A 418 -14.07 26.00 -6.73
N SER A 419 -14.11 25.80 -8.06
CA SER A 419 -14.57 26.84 -9.00
C SER A 419 -15.49 26.30 -10.10
N SER A 420 -16.55 27.04 -10.39
CA SER A 420 -17.53 26.75 -11.44
C SER A 420 -17.13 27.28 -12.82
N THR A 421 -16.15 28.19 -12.90
CA THR A 421 -15.83 28.92 -14.16
C THR A 421 -14.34 28.99 -14.47
N ALA A 422 -13.47 28.63 -13.51
CA ALA A 422 -12.02 28.78 -13.62
C ALA A 422 -11.31 27.42 -13.42
N GLY A 423 -10.10 27.30 -13.97
CA GLY A 423 -9.18 26.18 -13.78
C GLY A 423 -7.88 26.61 -13.10
N ALA A 424 -7.19 25.65 -12.48
CA ALA A 424 -5.94 25.85 -11.76
C ALA A 424 -5.02 24.64 -11.94
N SER A 425 -3.71 24.88 -11.87
CA SER A 425 -2.70 23.84 -11.88
C SER A 425 -1.77 24.05 -10.70
N LEU A 426 -1.58 23.02 -9.89
CA LEU A 426 -0.78 23.06 -8.67
C LEU A 426 0.27 21.96 -8.71
N THR A 427 1.52 22.29 -8.36
CA THR A 427 2.61 21.31 -8.21
C THR A 427 2.99 21.19 -6.74
N VAL A 428 3.08 19.98 -6.21
CA VAL A 428 3.39 19.72 -4.81
C VAL A 428 4.82 19.19 -4.68
N ASP A 429 5.51 19.65 -3.65
CA ASP A 429 6.79 19.14 -3.19
C ASP A 429 6.69 18.70 -1.73
N TYR A 430 7.08 17.44 -1.50
CA TYR A 430 7.08 16.78 -0.19
C TYR A 430 8.49 16.55 0.35
N SER A 431 9.50 17.14 -0.30
CA SER A 431 10.90 17.03 0.07
C SER A 431 11.24 17.81 1.35
N ASN A 432 12.48 17.67 1.82
CA ASN A 432 13.03 18.50 2.88
C ASN A 432 13.08 19.95 2.41
N LEU A 433 12.17 20.77 2.92
CA LEU A 433 12.28 22.22 2.78
C LEU A 433 13.34 22.75 3.76
N ALA A 434 14.05 23.80 3.36
CA ALA A 434 15.09 24.42 4.17
C ALA A 434 14.54 25.04 5.49
N THR A 435 15.50 25.42 6.34
CA THR A 435 15.39 26.02 7.69
C THR A 435 14.19 26.96 7.85
N ASP A 436 13.52 26.86 9.01
CA ASP A 436 12.38 27.67 9.51
C ASP A 436 11.04 26.92 9.62
N GLN A 437 11.08 25.61 9.91
CA GLN A 437 9.87 24.82 10.21
C GLN A 437 9.64 24.60 11.72
N GLY A 438 10.45 25.21 12.59
CA GLY A 438 10.53 24.84 14.01
C GLY A 438 11.25 23.50 14.23
N SER A 439 11.62 23.20 15.48
CA SER A 439 12.29 21.94 15.81
C SER A 439 11.34 20.74 15.67
N GLY A 440 11.84 19.62 15.14
CA GLY A 440 11.08 18.35 15.07
C GLY A 440 10.10 18.20 13.90
N THR A 441 9.96 19.20 13.02
CA THR A 441 9.11 19.11 11.82
C THR A 441 9.72 18.19 10.77
N ARG A 442 8.91 17.25 10.25
CA ARG A 442 9.34 16.22 9.31
C ARG A 442 8.75 16.46 7.92
N SER A 443 9.51 16.13 6.87
CA SER A 443 8.95 16.03 5.51
C SER A 443 8.12 14.76 5.35
N LEU A 444 7.31 14.67 4.31
CA LEU A 444 6.57 13.45 4.00
C LEU A 444 7.43 12.51 3.12
N THR A 445 8.50 11.98 3.72
CA THR A 445 9.41 10.98 3.12
C THR A 445 9.60 9.74 4.01
N ALA A 446 10.01 8.62 3.42
CA ALA A 446 10.32 7.40 4.19
C ALA A 446 11.47 7.59 5.18
N THR A 447 12.47 8.41 4.85
CA THR A 447 13.63 8.72 5.71
C THR A 447 13.24 9.52 6.96
N SER A 448 12.33 10.49 6.83
CA SER A 448 11.89 11.36 7.93
C SER A 448 10.84 10.70 8.84
N ARG A 449 10.17 9.62 8.38
CA ARG A 449 9.19 8.89 9.18
C ARG A 449 9.81 8.38 10.48
N PRO A 450 9.10 8.50 11.62
CA PRO A 450 9.48 7.81 12.84
C PRO A 450 9.69 6.33 12.59
N CYS A 451 10.51 5.72 13.45
CA CYS A 451 10.72 4.30 13.45
C CYS A 451 9.43 3.57 13.83
N PRO A 452 8.96 2.61 13.01
CA PRO A 452 7.88 1.73 13.42
C PRO A 452 8.26 1.04 14.72
N GLU A 453 7.33 0.98 15.67
CA GLU A 453 7.55 0.28 16.93
C GLU A 453 7.72 -1.23 16.69
N ILE A 454 7.00 -1.76 15.71
CA ILE A 454 7.07 -3.14 15.24
C ILE A 454 7.79 -3.15 13.90
N LEU A 455 8.99 -3.74 13.89
CA LEU A 455 9.81 -3.86 12.68
C LEU A 455 9.46 -5.12 11.89
N ASN A 456 9.16 -6.23 12.54
CA ASN A 456 8.67 -7.46 11.91
C ASN A 456 7.23 -7.76 12.37
N PRO A 457 6.21 -7.47 11.54
CA PRO A 457 4.82 -7.79 11.88
C PRO A 457 4.55 -9.27 12.18
N ASP A 458 5.31 -10.19 11.57
CA ASP A 458 5.14 -11.64 11.76
C ASP A 458 5.42 -12.10 13.20
N ASP A 459 6.14 -11.31 13.99
CA ASP A 459 6.36 -11.55 15.42
C ASP A 459 5.05 -11.47 16.26
N TYR A 460 3.97 -10.95 15.65
CA TYR A 460 2.71 -10.65 16.32
C TYR A 460 1.47 -11.09 15.55
N VAL A 461 1.44 -10.94 14.23
CA VAL A 461 0.34 -11.38 13.37
C VAL A 461 0.91 -12.06 12.14
N THR A 462 0.57 -13.33 11.97
CA THR A 462 1.05 -14.13 10.84
C THR A 462 -0.04 -15.09 10.38
N THR A 463 0.13 -15.66 9.20
CA THR A 463 -0.80 -16.63 8.61
C THR A 463 -0.06 -17.90 8.21
N ARG A 464 -0.75 -19.03 8.22
CA ARG A 464 -0.24 -20.29 7.66
C ARG A 464 -1.32 -20.91 6.78
N ILE A 465 -0.92 -21.32 5.58
CA ILE A 465 -1.71 -22.22 4.75
C ILE A 465 -1.08 -23.61 4.90
N ARG A 466 -1.87 -24.57 5.36
CA ARG A 466 -1.45 -25.97 5.58
C ARG A 466 -2.36 -26.90 4.80
N THR A 467 -1.83 -28.06 4.43
CA THR A 467 -2.58 -29.11 3.74
C THR A 467 -2.51 -30.42 4.53
N GLY A 468 -3.54 -31.27 4.41
CA GLY A 468 -3.51 -32.62 4.99
C GLY A 468 -3.55 -32.68 6.52
N GLY A 469 -3.98 -31.60 7.19
CA GLY A 469 -4.02 -31.56 8.66
C GLY A 469 -2.66 -31.33 9.32
N GLU A 470 -1.66 -30.84 8.59
CA GLU A 470 -0.36 -30.49 9.18
C GLU A 470 -0.49 -29.42 10.29
N GLY A 471 0.32 -29.62 11.35
CA GLY A 471 0.52 -28.63 12.40
C GLY A 471 1.40 -27.45 11.97
N VAL A 472 1.76 -26.62 12.93
CA VAL A 472 2.67 -25.47 12.76
C VAL A 472 3.73 -25.56 13.84
N SER A 473 5.00 -25.44 13.47
CA SER A 473 6.15 -25.50 14.39
C SER A 473 7.21 -24.44 14.04
N ASP A 474 6.77 -23.35 13.41
CA ASP A 474 7.62 -22.29 12.88
C ASP A 474 7.13 -20.89 13.29
N LEU A 475 6.40 -20.78 14.40
CA LEU A 475 6.02 -19.47 14.92
C LEU A 475 7.25 -18.76 15.50
N PRO A 476 7.42 -17.44 15.26
CA PRO A 476 8.53 -16.66 15.81
C PRO A 476 8.37 -16.34 17.31
N PHE A 477 7.41 -16.97 17.98
CA PHE A 477 7.10 -16.78 19.39
C PHE A 477 6.48 -18.04 19.97
N ASN A 478 6.50 -18.16 21.30
CA ASN A 478 5.88 -19.27 22.00
C ASN A 478 4.41 -18.93 22.31
N PRO A 479 3.43 -19.58 21.66
CA PRO A 479 2.02 -19.22 21.80
C PRO A 479 1.44 -19.54 23.18
N ILE A 480 2.03 -20.49 23.92
CA ILE A 480 1.58 -20.84 25.29
C ILE A 480 1.98 -19.74 26.27
N THR A 481 3.26 -19.39 26.31
CA THR A 481 3.80 -18.42 27.28
C THR A 481 3.45 -16.98 26.93
N ASN A 482 3.38 -16.64 25.64
CA ASN A 482 2.96 -15.31 25.23
C ASN A 482 1.45 -15.13 25.22
N GLY A 483 0.68 -16.20 25.06
CA GLY A 483 -0.75 -16.13 24.74
C GLY A 483 -0.96 -15.86 23.26
N ALA A 484 -1.83 -16.63 22.62
CA ALA A 484 -2.18 -16.48 21.22
C ALA A 484 -3.62 -16.91 20.96
N VAL A 485 -4.21 -16.37 19.89
CA VAL A 485 -5.43 -16.91 19.29
C VAL A 485 -5.13 -17.36 17.87
N VAL A 486 -5.63 -18.54 17.51
CA VAL A 486 -5.56 -19.11 16.16
C VAL A 486 -6.98 -19.23 15.64
N ILE A 487 -7.25 -18.52 14.55
CA ILE A 487 -8.54 -18.52 13.86
C ILE A 487 -8.36 -19.34 12.57
N SER A 488 -8.93 -20.55 12.56
CA SER A 488 -8.73 -21.56 11.52
C SER A 488 -9.98 -21.74 10.66
N HIS A 489 -9.77 -21.97 9.36
CA HIS A 489 -10.87 -22.31 8.45
C HIS A 489 -10.41 -23.16 7.26
N ARG A 490 -11.28 -24.08 6.85
CA ARG A 490 -11.10 -24.92 5.67
C ARG A 490 -11.31 -24.13 4.39
N LEU A 491 -10.35 -24.20 3.47
CA LEU A 491 -10.46 -23.54 2.17
C LEU A 491 -11.19 -24.40 1.14
N ASP A 492 -11.17 -25.71 1.30
CA ASP A 492 -11.63 -26.72 0.35
C ASP A 492 -13.00 -27.31 0.67
N ILE A 493 -13.64 -26.93 1.78
CA ILE A 493 -15.00 -27.34 2.13
C ILE A 493 -15.72 -26.29 2.99
N ALA A 494 -17.06 -26.29 2.91
CA ALA A 494 -17.94 -25.46 3.72
C ALA A 494 -18.01 -25.97 5.19
N THR A 495 -17.25 -25.34 6.09
CA THR A 495 -17.25 -25.63 7.54
C THR A 495 -17.29 -24.34 8.36
N GLY A 496 -17.71 -24.41 9.62
CA GLY A 496 -17.59 -23.25 10.52
C GLY A 496 -16.12 -22.96 10.83
N TRP A 497 -15.77 -21.68 11.02
CA TRP A 497 -14.44 -21.30 11.49
C TRP A 497 -14.22 -21.80 12.92
N ARG A 498 -12.97 -22.02 13.29
CA ARG A 498 -12.56 -22.37 14.65
C ARG A 498 -11.72 -21.27 15.25
N VAL A 499 -12.03 -20.88 16.49
CA VAL A 499 -11.25 -19.90 17.26
C VAL A 499 -10.68 -20.64 18.46
N ASN A 500 -9.36 -20.82 18.49
CA ASN A 500 -8.63 -21.50 19.56
C ASN A 500 -7.76 -20.47 20.28
N ASP A 501 -7.82 -20.40 21.60
CA ASP A 501 -6.93 -19.52 22.35
C ASP A 501 -6.11 -20.27 23.42
N SER A 502 -4.84 -19.91 23.56
CA SER A 502 -3.92 -20.58 24.49
C SER A 502 -4.02 -20.10 25.94
N VAL A 503 -4.82 -19.06 26.21
CA VAL A 503 -4.96 -18.47 27.56
C VAL A 503 -6.04 -19.20 28.35
N THR A 504 -7.17 -19.51 27.72
CA THR A 504 -8.29 -20.22 28.32
C THR A 504 -8.35 -21.68 27.90
N GLY A 505 -7.73 -22.03 26.76
CA GLY A 505 -7.75 -23.39 26.21
C GLY A 505 -9.10 -23.78 25.61
N VAL A 506 -9.94 -22.79 25.31
CA VAL A 506 -11.31 -22.98 24.84
C VAL A 506 -11.38 -22.82 23.32
N VAL A 507 -12.35 -23.51 22.72
CA VAL A 507 -12.62 -23.46 21.28
C VAL A 507 -14.04 -22.97 21.00
N TRP A 508 -14.20 -22.11 20.00
CA TRP A 508 -15.52 -21.70 19.50
C TRP A 508 -15.63 -21.83 18.00
N GLU A 509 -16.87 -21.95 17.55
CA GLU A 509 -17.22 -21.61 16.17
C GLU A 509 -17.48 -20.11 16.06
N THR A 510 -17.44 -19.53 14.86
CA THR A 510 -17.82 -18.11 14.67
C THR A 510 -19.28 -17.95 14.26
N ASN A 511 -19.86 -18.92 13.55
CA ASN A 511 -21.15 -18.80 12.85
C ASN A 511 -22.39 -19.33 13.61
N THR A 512 -22.23 -20.13 14.67
CA THR A 512 -23.35 -20.73 15.45
C THR A 512 -23.72 -19.95 16.72
N ALA A 513 -24.76 -20.27 17.47
CA ALA A 513 -24.95 -19.69 18.83
C ALA A 513 -24.53 -20.65 19.94
N ASN A 514 -23.81 -21.71 19.56
CA ASN A 514 -23.45 -22.80 20.45
C ASN A 514 -22.47 -22.34 21.53
N ALA A 515 -22.51 -23.06 22.64
CA ALA A 515 -21.51 -23.01 23.69
C ALA A 515 -20.11 -23.34 23.14
N GLU A 516 -19.11 -23.16 23.99
CA GLU A 516 -17.75 -23.62 23.70
C GLU A 516 -17.72 -25.11 23.32
N LEU A 517 -16.74 -25.45 22.48
CA LEU A 517 -16.51 -26.81 22.03
C LEU A 517 -15.45 -27.48 22.88
N VAL A 518 -15.61 -28.80 23.04
CA VAL A 518 -14.56 -29.68 23.56
C VAL A 518 -14.06 -30.50 22.39
N GLU A 519 -12.88 -30.16 21.87
CA GLU A 519 -12.26 -30.82 20.71
C GLU A 519 -10.94 -31.50 21.13
N PRO A 520 -10.98 -32.68 21.78
CA PRO A 520 -9.77 -33.34 22.29
C PRO A 520 -8.81 -33.77 21.17
N ASP A 521 -9.32 -33.99 19.96
CA ASP A 521 -8.54 -34.25 18.74
C ASP A 521 -8.38 -32.98 17.86
N GLY A 522 -8.55 -31.79 18.45
CA GLY A 522 -8.46 -30.50 17.77
C GLY A 522 -7.05 -29.93 17.72
N LEU A 523 -6.96 -28.60 17.75
CA LEU A 523 -5.69 -27.88 17.82
C LEU A 523 -5.12 -27.90 19.25
N THR A 524 -3.86 -28.29 19.38
CA THR A 524 -3.13 -28.29 20.67
C THR A 524 -1.87 -27.44 20.56
N PHE A 525 -1.74 -26.41 21.39
CA PHE A 525 -0.57 -25.52 21.36
C PHE A 525 0.72 -26.21 21.79
N THR A 526 1.82 -25.86 21.12
CA THR A 526 3.21 -26.26 21.43
C THR A 526 4.07 -25.03 21.71
N ASP A 527 5.35 -25.22 22.04
CA ASP A 527 6.27 -24.12 22.35
C ASP A 527 6.64 -23.23 21.14
N ASP A 528 6.41 -23.71 19.92
CA ASP A 528 6.75 -23.06 18.65
C ASP A 528 5.58 -23.05 17.65
N GLY A 529 4.38 -23.43 18.11
CA GLY A 529 3.18 -23.46 17.29
C GLY A 529 2.04 -24.30 17.87
N TYR A 530 1.56 -25.26 17.11
CA TYR A 530 0.46 -26.14 17.48
C TYR A 530 0.40 -27.41 16.62
N ASP A 531 0.04 -28.51 17.27
CA ASP A 531 -0.31 -29.77 16.64
C ASP A 531 -1.81 -29.82 16.31
N ILE A 532 -2.16 -30.65 15.33
CA ILE A 532 -3.54 -30.87 14.88
C ILE A 532 -3.84 -32.37 15.01
N GLY A 533 -4.85 -32.70 15.81
CA GLY A 533 -5.35 -34.07 15.95
C GLY A 533 -6.25 -34.50 14.78
N ALA A 534 -7.05 -35.54 14.97
CA ALA A 534 -7.90 -36.13 13.93
C ALA A 534 -9.21 -35.37 13.62
N ASN A 535 -9.50 -34.26 14.31
CA ASN A 535 -10.75 -33.52 14.11
C ASN A 535 -10.84 -32.98 12.66
N THR A 536 -11.92 -33.36 11.97
CA THR A 536 -12.17 -33.04 10.55
C THR A 536 -12.23 -31.55 10.25
N ALA A 537 -12.57 -30.71 11.23
CA ALA A 537 -12.63 -29.25 11.08
C ALA A 537 -11.26 -28.63 10.74
N TYR A 538 -10.15 -29.31 11.06
CA TYR A 538 -8.79 -28.83 10.80
C TYR A 538 -8.08 -29.60 9.69
N GLN A 539 -8.68 -30.63 9.10
CA GLN A 539 -8.02 -31.47 8.08
C GLN A 539 -7.89 -30.75 6.72
N GLY A 540 -7.41 -31.43 5.68
CA GLY A 540 -7.37 -30.89 4.30
C GLY A 540 -6.64 -29.55 4.17
N THR A 541 -7.09 -28.69 3.24
CA THR A 541 -6.47 -27.37 3.04
C THR A 541 -7.08 -26.34 3.99
N ARG A 542 -6.25 -25.73 4.82
CA ARG A 542 -6.65 -24.84 5.91
C ARG A 542 -5.84 -23.54 5.87
N ILE A 543 -6.47 -22.43 6.22
CA ILE A 543 -5.79 -21.20 6.62
C ILE A 543 -5.93 -20.99 8.12
N ASP A 544 -4.83 -20.57 8.74
CA ASP A 544 -4.75 -20.19 10.14
C ASP A 544 -4.31 -18.73 10.25
N TYR A 545 -5.14 -17.86 10.85
CA TYR A 545 -4.76 -16.50 11.24
C TYR A 545 -4.35 -16.50 12.71
N ILE A 546 -3.11 -16.10 12.98
CA ILE A 546 -2.50 -16.25 14.30
C ILE A 546 -2.18 -14.88 14.86
N PHE A 547 -2.70 -14.58 16.05
CA PHE A 547 -2.46 -13.31 16.75
C PHE A 547 -1.80 -13.59 18.10
N ARG A 548 -0.63 -13.00 18.33
CA ARG A 548 0.10 -13.05 19.60
C ARG A 548 -0.33 -11.92 20.52
N ARG A 549 -0.71 -12.25 21.75
CA ARG A 549 -0.97 -11.27 22.79
C ARG A 549 0.27 -10.41 23.05
N SER A 550 0.11 -9.10 22.96
CA SER A 550 1.15 -8.14 23.31
C SER A 550 0.60 -6.72 23.43
N PRO A 551 0.92 -5.98 24.51
CA PRO A 551 0.62 -4.55 24.60
C PRO A 551 1.23 -3.73 23.43
N LYS A 552 2.38 -4.19 22.91
CA LYS A 552 3.09 -3.58 21.79
C LYS A 552 2.33 -3.72 20.48
N ALA A 553 1.75 -4.90 20.23
CA ALA A 553 0.88 -5.18 19.09
C ALA A 553 -0.57 -4.72 19.28
N GLY A 554 -0.88 -4.13 20.44
CA GLY A 554 -2.21 -3.63 20.72
C GLY A 554 -3.23 -4.73 20.98
N PHE A 555 -2.84 -5.97 21.31
CA PHE A 555 -3.74 -7.12 21.39
C PHE A 555 -3.73 -7.80 22.77
N ASP A 556 -4.92 -8.15 23.27
CA ASP A 556 -5.10 -8.93 24.49
C ASP A 556 -6.24 -9.95 24.40
N ILE A 557 -6.14 -11.00 25.24
CA ILE A 557 -7.17 -12.04 25.44
C ILE A 557 -7.65 -11.91 26.89
N VAL A 558 -8.93 -11.59 27.07
CA VAL A 558 -9.50 -11.18 28.35
C VAL A 558 -10.67 -12.09 28.74
N PRO A 559 -10.45 -13.06 29.64
CA PRO A 559 -11.53 -13.82 30.25
C PRO A 559 -12.38 -12.90 31.13
N VAL A 560 -13.70 -13.08 31.11
CA VAL A 560 -14.64 -12.26 31.87
C VAL A 560 -15.79 -13.11 32.39
N SER A 561 -16.13 -12.91 33.67
CA SER A 561 -17.34 -13.45 34.31
C SER A 561 -18.34 -12.31 34.48
N HIS A 562 -19.46 -12.37 33.79
CA HIS A 562 -20.46 -11.31 33.78
C HIS A 562 -21.75 -11.72 34.49
N VAL A 563 -22.43 -10.75 35.11
CA VAL A 563 -23.75 -10.91 35.71
C VAL A 563 -24.70 -9.88 35.11
N ASN A 564 -25.76 -10.37 34.48
CA ASN A 564 -26.79 -9.53 33.87
C ASN A 564 -27.40 -8.55 34.88
N GLY A 565 -27.69 -7.33 34.43
CA GLY A 565 -28.20 -6.23 35.23
C GLY A 565 -27.12 -5.35 35.87
N THR A 566 -25.84 -5.72 35.81
CA THR A 566 -24.73 -4.90 36.33
C THR A 566 -23.56 -4.87 35.34
N PRO A 567 -23.02 -3.68 34.95
CA PRO A 567 -21.84 -3.63 34.10
C PRO A 567 -20.64 -4.33 34.75
N THR A 568 -19.86 -5.07 33.99
CA THR A 568 -18.64 -5.74 34.48
C THR A 568 -17.42 -5.08 33.89
N THR A 569 -16.56 -4.53 34.75
CA THR A 569 -15.28 -3.93 34.36
C THR A 569 -14.13 -4.89 34.69
N VAL A 570 -13.29 -5.18 33.70
CA VAL A 570 -12.09 -6.03 33.85
C VAL A 570 -10.85 -5.34 33.31
N PRO A 571 -9.66 -5.64 33.86
CA PRO A 571 -8.41 -5.12 33.33
C PRO A 571 -8.06 -5.77 31.98
N HIS A 572 -7.36 -5.03 31.13
CA HIS A 572 -6.72 -5.56 29.91
C HIS A 572 -5.31 -4.99 29.75
N LYS A 573 -4.53 -5.62 28.88
CA LYS A 573 -3.12 -5.33 28.61
C LYS A 573 -2.86 -4.97 27.14
N ALA A 574 -3.88 -4.55 26.40
CA ALA A 574 -3.72 -4.09 25.02
C ALA A 574 -2.89 -2.80 24.88
N GLY A 575 -2.58 -2.08 25.98
CA GLY A 575 -1.69 -0.92 25.95
C GLY A 575 -2.34 0.39 25.46
N GLY A 576 -3.67 0.52 25.59
CA GLY A 576 -4.43 1.70 25.17
C GLY A 576 -5.92 1.40 25.02
N VAL A 577 -6.70 2.44 24.68
CA VAL A 577 -8.15 2.32 24.45
C VAL A 577 -8.42 1.33 23.31
N ILE A 578 -9.43 0.49 23.47
CA ILE A 578 -9.77 -0.59 22.53
C ILE A 578 -10.56 -0.02 21.35
N ASP A 579 -10.10 -0.31 20.14
CA ASP A 579 -10.74 0.10 18.89
C ASP A 579 -11.61 -1.00 18.27
N PHE A 580 -11.30 -2.27 18.55
CA PHE A 580 -12.01 -3.42 18.01
C PHE A 580 -12.02 -4.55 19.04
N ALA A 581 -13.15 -5.22 19.21
CA ALA A 581 -13.25 -6.38 20.10
C ALA A 581 -14.25 -7.42 19.59
N LEU A 582 -13.94 -8.68 19.87
CA LEU A 582 -14.84 -9.81 19.67
C LEU A 582 -15.12 -10.49 21.01
N TYR A 583 -16.39 -10.65 21.35
CA TYR A 583 -16.86 -11.34 22.56
C TYR A 583 -17.47 -12.69 22.22
N PHE A 584 -16.97 -13.74 22.89
CA PHE A 584 -17.45 -15.10 22.79
C PHE A 584 -17.94 -15.60 24.15
N PRO A 585 -19.26 -15.83 24.34
CA PRO A 585 -19.78 -16.44 25.56
C PRO A 585 -19.47 -17.94 25.63
N ARG A 586 -19.07 -18.45 26.79
CA ARG A 586 -18.75 -19.89 27.00
C ARG A 586 -20.01 -20.76 27.00
N SER A 587 -21.11 -20.26 27.56
CA SER A 587 -22.40 -20.96 27.61
C SER A 587 -23.23 -20.86 26.32
N GLY A 588 -22.72 -20.16 25.30
CA GLY A 588 -23.42 -19.91 24.04
C GLY A 588 -24.21 -18.60 24.04
N GLY A 589 -24.74 -18.23 22.87
CA GLY A 589 -25.49 -16.98 22.66
C GLY A 589 -24.89 -16.08 21.58
N ASN A 590 -25.18 -14.78 21.68
CA ASN A 590 -24.73 -13.80 20.70
C ASN A 590 -23.22 -13.55 20.82
N ARG A 591 -22.49 -13.79 19.73
CA ARG A 591 -21.08 -13.38 19.60
C ARG A 591 -21.07 -11.93 19.14
N ARG A 592 -20.47 -11.07 19.94
CA ARG A 592 -20.60 -9.60 19.77
C ARG A 592 -19.31 -9.04 19.20
N LEU A 593 -19.43 -8.24 18.15
CA LEU A 593 -18.38 -7.43 17.56
C LEU A 593 -18.58 -5.99 18.01
N PHE A 594 -17.55 -5.43 18.63
CA PHE A 594 -17.47 -4.01 18.98
C PHE A 594 -16.42 -3.35 18.11
N HIS A 595 -16.67 -2.10 17.73
CA HIS A 595 -15.77 -1.32 16.89
C HIS A 595 -15.92 0.17 17.24
N LYS A 596 -14.82 0.92 17.25
CA LYS A 596 -14.82 2.34 17.66
C LYS A 596 -15.85 3.19 16.89
N ALA A 597 -16.06 2.87 15.61
CA ALA A 597 -17.02 3.54 14.73
C ALA A 597 -18.49 3.33 15.12
N LEU A 598 -18.81 2.28 15.90
CA LEU A 598 -20.15 2.03 16.44
C LEU A 598 -20.43 2.86 17.71
N GLY A 599 -19.37 3.40 18.34
CA GLY A 599 -19.46 4.02 19.66
C GLY A 599 -19.72 3.01 20.77
N SER A 600 -20.03 3.50 21.97
CA SER A 600 -20.19 2.68 23.18
C SER A 600 -21.58 2.06 23.37
N ASN A 601 -22.54 2.42 22.51
CA ASN A 601 -23.95 2.09 22.64
C ASN A 601 -24.45 1.12 21.56
N ALA A 602 -23.54 0.43 20.87
CA ALA A 602 -23.92 -0.51 19.83
C ALA A 602 -22.88 -1.61 19.59
N TYR A 603 -23.34 -2.74 19.07
CA TYR A 603 -22.51 -3.86 18.62
C TYR A 603 -23.10 -4.50 17.36
N ILE A 604 -22.32 -5.36 16.72
CA ILE A 604 -22.75 -6.19 15.60
C ILE A 604 -22.70 -7.66 16.02
N ARG A 605 -23.66 -8.47 15.54
CA ARG A 605 -23.62 -9.92 15.78
C ARG A 605 -22.71 -10.61 14.77
N LEU A 606 -21.77 -11.43 15.25
CA LEU A 606 -20.90 -12.24 14.37
C LEU A 606 -21.58 -13.53 13.90
N ASN A 607 -22.40 -14.17 14.74
CA ASN A 607 -22.99 -15.49 14.48
C ASN A 607 -24.39 -15.45 13.86
N ASN A 608 -24.50 -14.98 12.62
CA ASN A 608 -25.76 -15.02 11.87
C ASN A 608 -25.81 -16.19 10.89
N ASN A 609 -26.53 -17.25 11.28
CA ASN A 609 -26.62 -18.47 10.48
C ASN A 609 -27.83 -18.53 9.52
N ALA A 610 -28.60 -17.45 9.32
CA ALA A 610 -29.74 -17.48 8.38
C ALA A 610 -30.19 -16.10 7.84
N GLY A 611 -29.87 -15.81 6.58
CA GLY A 611 -30.74 -15.09 5.64
C GLY A 611 -30.90 -13.57 5.72
N SER A 612 -30.64 -12.93 6.86
CA SER A 612 -30.54 -11.46 6.93
C SER A 612 -29.83 -11.04 8.20
N ASP A 613 -28.72 -10.34 8.04
CA ASP A 613 -28.04 -9.73 9.17
C ASP A 613 -28.76 -8.45 9.61
N PRO A 614 -29.14 -8.26 10.89
CA PRO A 614 -29.83 -7.05 11.32
C PRO A 614 -28.92 -5.81 11.30
N GLY A 615 -27.61 -5.98 11.09
CA GLY A 615 -26.63 -4.90 11.13
C GLY A 615 -26.33 -4.49 12.56
N THR A 616 -26.18 -3.19 12.78
CA THR A 616 -25.87 -2.59 14.08
C THR A 616 -27.04 -2.75 15.05
N ILE A 617 -26.77 -3.34 16.21
CA ILE A 617 -27.71 -3.52 17.31
C ILE A 617 -27.42 -2.45 18.36
N SER A 618 -28.40 -1.58 18.64
CA SER A 618 -28.31 -0.58 19.70
C SER A 618 -28.47 -1.22 21.08
N GLU A 619 -27.48 -1.05 21.94
CA GLU A 619 -27.49 -1.48 23.33
C GLU A 619 -26.66 -0.48 24.15
N THR A 620 -27.33 0.41 24.89
CA THR A 620 -26.67 1.50 25.64
C THR A 620 -25.60 0.97 26.58
N GLY A 621 -24.39 1.52 26.47
CA GLY A 621 -23.24 1.16 27.30
C GLY A 621 -22.79 -0.29 27.15
N CYS A 622 -23.06 -0.95 26.01
CA CYS A 622 -22.71 -2.36 25.80
C CYS A 622 -21.19 -2.61 25.86
N PHE A 623 -20.38 -1.61 25.48
CA PHE A 623 -18.93 -1.71 25.52
C PHE A 623 -18.29 -0.34 25.75
N GLN A 624 -17.38 -0.27 26.71
CA GLN A 624 -16.53 0.89 26.96
C GLN A 624 -15.12 0.43 27.25
N SER A 625 -14.11 1.25 26.95
CA SER A 625 -12.74 0.98 27.35
C SER A 625 -11.99 2.24 27.72
N THR A 626 -11.00 2.07 28.59
CA THR A 626 -9.96 3.04 28.91
C THR A 626 -8.62 2.47 28.43
N ALA A 627 -7.51 3.10 28.81
CA ALA A 627 -6.19 2.55 28.48
C ALA A 627 -5.91 1.17 29.11
N ASN A 628 -6.57 0.84 30.24
CA ASN A 628 -6.21 -0.31 31.08
C ASN A 628 -7.41 -1.19 31.50
N THR A 629 -8.64 -0.73 31.25
CA THR A 629 -9.85 -1.46 31.64
C THR A 629 -10.88 -1.41 30.53
N LEU A 630 -11.68 -2.46 30.42
CA LEU A 630 -12.84 -2.50 29.55
C LEU A 630 -14.08 -2.86 30.37
N THR A 631 -15.24 -2.48 29.89
CA THR A 631 -16.53 -2.72 30.55
C THR A 631 -17.49 -3.37 29.58
N LEU A 632 -18.02 -4.54 29.96
CA LEU A 632 -19.19 -5.13 29.32
C LEU A 632 -20.45 -4.58 29.97
N GLY A 633 -21.39 -4.12 29.13
CA GLY A 633 -22.63 -3.51 29.59
C GLY A 633 -23.55 -4.47 30.33
N ALA A 634 -24.40 -3.91 31.19
CA ALA A 634 -25.34 -4.62 32.07
C ALA A 634 -26.30 -5.57 31.33
N ASN A 635 -26.58 -5.31 30.05
CA ASN A 635 -27.51 -6.10 29.24
C ASN A 635 -26.84 -7.34 28.61
N THR A 636 -25.54 -7.55 28.83
CA THR A 636 -24.89 -8.79 28.44
C THR A 636 -25.49 -9.94 29.26
N PRO A 637 -25.78 -11.12 28.65
CA PRO A 637 -26.28 -12.27 29.41
C PRO A 637 -25.30 -12.73 30.50
N THR A 638 -25.83 -13.22 31.63
CA THR A 638 -25.01 -13.79 32.72
C THR A 638 -24.22 -15.00 32.21
N GLY A 639 -22.93 -15.05 32.55
CA GLY A 639 -22.06 -16.17 32.21
C GLY A 639 -20.61 -15.75 32.02
N ASP A 640 -19.75 -16.76 31.87
CA ASP A 640 -18.36 -16.56 31.50
C ASP A 640 -18.22 -16.37 29.98
N GLY A 641 -17.23 -15.58 29.57
CA GLY A 641 -16.87 -15.36 28.18
C GLY A 641 -15.43 -14.92 28.02
N VAL A 642 -15.02 -14.77 26.76
CA VAL A 642 -13.69 -14.28 26.39
C VAL A 642 -13.83 -13.12 25.42
N LEU A 643 -13.07 -12.07 25.68
CA LEU A 643 -12.90 -10.92 24.80
C LEU A 643 -11.53 -10.98 24.14
N PHE A 644 -11.51 -10.98 22.81
CA PHE A 644 -10.33 -10.69 22.01
C PHE A 644 -10.36 -9.20 21.69
N VAL A 645 -9.36 -8.43 22.12
CA VAL A 645 -9.40 -6.97 22.05
C VAL A 645 -8.17 -6.39 21.35
N TRP A 646 -8.39 -5.45 20.44
CA TRP A 646 -7.36 -4.78 19.68
C TRP A 646 -7.47 -3.26 19.77
N ARG A 647 -6.32 -2.59 19.74
CA ARG A 647 -6.20 -1.16 19.47
C ARG A 647 -5.32 -0.92 18.25
N SER A 648 -5.46 0.26 17.64
CA SER A 648 -4.58 0.70 16.55
C SER A 648 -3.14 0.85 17.05
N VAL A 649 -2.18 0.45 16.23
CA VAL A 649 -0.73 0.59 16.44
C VAL A 649 -0.12 1.14 15.16
N ARG A 650 0.64 2.23 15.27
CA ARG A 650 1.23 2.91 14.10
C ARG A 650 2.14 1.97 13.32
N GLY A 651 1.98 1.95 11.99
CA GLY A 651 2.72 1.09 11.08
C GLY A 651 2.41 -0.40 11.21
N PHE A 652 1.40 -0.79 12.00
CA PHE A 652 1.09 -2.20 12.28
C PHE A 652 -0.39 -2.56 12.22
N SER A 653 -1.30 -1.80 12.84
CA SER A 653 -2.73 -2.11 12.82
C SER A 653 -3.59 -0.86 12.81
N ALA A 654 -4.71 -0.91 12.09
CA ALA A 654 -5.66 0.18 11.97
C ALA A 654 -7.10 -0.33 12.00
N PHE A 655 -7.95 0.40 12.71
CA PHE A 655 -9.38 0.12 12.84
C PHE A 655 -10.13 1.40 12.54
N ASP A 656 -10.91 1.44 11.47
CA ASP A 656 -11.59 2.66 11.01
C ASP A 656 -12.89 2.33 10.27
N LYS A 657 -13.51 3.31 9.63
CA LYS A 657 -14.61 3.11 8.70
C LYS A 657 -14.31 3.68 7.33
N TYR A 658 -15.07 3.25 6.33
CA TYR A 658 -15.11 3.86 5.01
C TYR A 658 -16.56 3.94 4.51
N VAL A 659 -16.80 4.86 3.58
CA VAL A 659 -18.10 5.04 2.93
C VAL A 659 -18.07 4.40 1.54
N GLY A 660 -19.00 3.48 1.29
CA GLY A 660 -19.11 2.80 -0.01
C GLY A 660 -19.50 3.75 -1.15
N ARG A 661 -19.04 3.43 -2.37
CA ARG A 661 -19.21 4.27 -3.58
C ARG A 661 -19.88 3.59 -4.76
N ASN A 662 -20.14 2.28 -4.68
CA ASN A 662 -20.74 1.45 -5.71
C ASN A 662 -20.07 1.62 -7.09
N SER A 663 -18.73 1.61 -7.11
CA SER A 663 -17.91 1.91 -8.28
C SER A 663 -16.58 1.16 -8.21
N VAL A 664 -16.01 0.81 -9.37
CA VAL A 664 -14.64 0.28 -9.50
C VAL A 664 -13.58 1.31 -9.12
N ASP A 665 -13.90 2.60 -9.14
CA ASP A 665 -13.09 3.64 -8.48
C ASP A 665 -13.65 3.89 -7.07
N GLY A 666 -13.73 2.81 -6.28
CA GLY A 666 -14.43 2.78 -4.99
C GLY A 666 -13.70 3.51 -3.85
N ALA A 667 -14.08 3.21 -2.61
CA ALA A 667 -13.41 3.81 -1.46
C ALA A 667 -11.93 3.40 -1.38
N PHE A 668 -11.07 4.30 -0.90
CA PHE A 668 -9.70 3.99 -0.52
C PHE A 668 -9.59 4.17 0.98
N ALA A 669 -9.18 3.12 1.68
CA ALA A 669 -8.87 3.14 3.10
C ALA A 669 -7.34 3.18 3.26
N PRO A 670 -6.76 4.36 3.57
CA PRO A 670 -5.32 4.52 3.69
C PRO A 670 -4.79 4.03 5.03
N PHE A 671 -3.58 3.47 5.00
CA PHE A 671 -2.84 2.98 6.15
C PHE A 671 -1.39 3.44 6.08
N ASP A 672 -0.73 3.61 7.23
CA ASP A 672 0.71 3.87 7.30
C ASP A 672 1.56 2.58 7.16
N PHE A 673 0.98 1.52 6.56
CA PHE A 673 1.58 0.22 6.29
C PHE A 673 0.96 -0.47 5.07
N SER A 674 1.66 -1.49 4.54
CA SER A 674 1.09 -2.42 3.57
C SER A 674 0.32 -3.50 4.32
N PRO A 675 -0.98 -3.69 4.06
CA PRO A 675 -1.79 -4.66 4.80
C PRO A 675 -1.49 -6.10 4.35
N ARG A 676 -1.45 -7.02 5.32
CA ARG A 676 -1.46 -8.48 5.10
C ARG A 676 -2.87 -9.03 5.13
N LEU A 677 -3.65 -8.54 6.10
CA LEU A 677 -4.97 -9.02 6.45
C LEU A 677 -5.89 -7.82 6.63
N CYS A 678 -7.04 -7.85 5.97
CA CYS A 678 -8.13 -6.91 6.22
C CYS A 678 -9.43 -7.66 6.51
N LEU A 679 -10.13 -7.20 7.54
CA LEU A 679 -11.51 -7.53 7.82
C LEU A 679 -12.37 -6.32 7.51
N PHE A 680 -13.52 -6.50 6.89
CA PHE A 680 -14.45 -5.38 6.70
C PHE A 680 -15.89 -5.85 6.69
N ARG A 681 -16.79 -4.91 6.98
CA ARG A 681 -18.21 -5.21 7.09
C ARG A 681 -19.09 -3.97 6.99
N LEU A 682 -20.21 -4.11 6.29
CA LEU A 682 -21.31 -3.14 6.31
C LEU A 682 -21.87 -2.97 7.73
N MET A 683 -22.02 -1.73 8.20
CA MET A 683 -22.61 -1.44 9.53
C MET A 683 -24.13 -1.62 9.55
N GLY A 684 -24.79 -1.41 8.41
CA GLY A 684 -26.22 -1.67 8.21
C GLY A 684 -26.55 -3.15 8.10
N ALA A 685 -27.83 -3.44 7.83
CA ALA A 685 -28.25 -4.79 7.51
C ALA A 685 -27.54 -5.29 6.24
N ALA A 686 -27.04 -6.52 6.28
CA ALA A 686 -26.19 -7.09 5.23
C ALA A 686 -26.69 -8.46 4.81
N THR A 687 -26.37 -8.86 3.58
CA THR A 687 -26.67 -10.23 3.10
C THR A 687 -25.71 -11.22 3.75
N ASN A 688 -24.45 -10.82 3.90
CA ASN A 688 -23.38 -11.60 4.51
C ASN A 688 -22.76 -10.91 5.73
N GLY A 689 -21.81 -11.61 6.33
CA GLY A 689 -21.12 -11.24 7.57
C GLY A 689 -19.92 -10.32 7.47
N LEU A 690 -18.97 -10.60 8.35
CA LEU A 690 -17.62 -10.03 8.39
C LEU A 690 -16.76 -10.70 7.31
N TYR A 691 -16.32 -9.92 6.32
CA TYR A 691 -15.45 -10.40 5.24
C TYR A 691 -13.99 -10.43 5.69
N VAL A 692 -13.23 -11.35 5.09
CA VAL A 692 -11.80 -11.56 5.32
C VAL A 692 -11.07 -11.63 3.98
N ILE A 693 -10.10 -10.74 3.78
CA ILE A 693 -9.17 -10.75 2.64
C ILE A 693 -7.74 -10.71 3.15
N ASP A 694 -6.84 -11.40 2.46
CA ASP A 694 -5.41 -11.39 2.78
C ASP A 694 -4.55 -11.69 1.56
N THR A 695 -3.27 -11.39 1.71
CA THR A 695 -2.28 -11.47 0.66
C THR A 695 -1.54 -12.81 0.61
N ASP A 696 -1.81 -13.72 1.55
CA ASP A 696 -1.17 -15.03 1.60
C ASP A 696 -1.93 -16.08 0.80
N ARG A 697 -3.27 -16.00 0.78
CA ARG A 697 -4.12 -16.80 -0.12
C ARG A 697 -4.09 -16.32 -1.55
N ASP A 698 -3.85 -15.02 -1.73
CA ASP A 698 -3.89 -14.36 -3.02
C ASP A 698 -2.78 -13.29 -3.06
N SER A 699 -1.61 -13.71 -3.53
CA SER A 699 -0.42 -12.85 -3.59
C SER A 699 -0.48 -11.82 -4.72
N GLY A 700 -1.44 -11.94 -5.63
CA GLY A 700 -1.68 -10.98 -6.69
C GLY A 700 -2.33 -9.69 -6.19
N ASN A 701 -2.37 -8.70 -7.09
CA ASN A 701 -3.09 -7.43 -6.89
C ASN A 701 -3.93 -7.19 -8.16
N PRO A 702 -5.27 -7.07 -8.15
CA PRO A 702 -6.13 -7.08 -6.98
C PRO A 702 -6.21 -8.46 -6.32
N VAL A 703 -6.38 -8.45 -5.00
CA VAL A 703 -6.81 -9.61 -4.21
C VAL A 703 -8.26 -9.91 -4.55
N ARG A 704 -8.56 -11.10 -5.06
CA ARG A 704 -9.91 -11.53 -5.47
C ARG A 704 -10.51 -12.53 -4.50
N SER A 705 -9.67 -13.28 -3.81
CA SER A 705 -10.10 -14.24 -2.81
C SER A 705 -10.67 -13.56 -1.56
N ASN A 706 -11.89 -13.93 -1.17
CA ASN A 706 -12.48 -13.48 0.08
C ASN A 706 -13.20 -14.63 0.81
N HIS A 707 -13.30 -14.52 2.13
CA HIS A 707 -14.17 -15.39 2.92
C HIS A 707 -15.07 -14.56 3.83
N ILE A 708 -16.05 -15.22 4.42
CA ILE A 708 -16.97 -14.61 5.37
C ILE A 708 -16.86 -15.37 6.69
N MET A 709 -16.42 -14.67 7.74
CA MET A 709 -16.21 -15.25 9.06
C MET A 709 -17.52 -15.58 9.80
N SER A 710 -18.66 -15.04 9.38
CA SER A 710 -19.96 -15.27 10.04
C SER A 710 -20.72 -16.51 9.58
N ILE A 711 -20.26 -17.20 8.53
CA ILE A 711 -20.96 -18.32 7.90
C ILE A 711 -20.02 -19.50 7.67
N ALA A 712 -20.59 -20.69 7.45
CA ALA A 712 -19.83 -21.90 7.14
C ALA A 712 -19.52 -22.06 5.64
N ALA A 713 -19.32 -20.97 4.90
CA ALA A 713 -19.06 -21.06 3.47
C ALA A 713 -17.59 -21.44 3.18
N ALA A 714 -17.39 -22.18 2.08
CA ALA A 714 -16.07 -22.36 1.49
C ALA A 714 -15.56 -21.03 0.91
N GLN A 715 -14.33 -21.04 0.39
CA GLN A 715 -13.76 -19.88 -0.30
C GLN A 715 -14.65 -19.37 -1.41
N THR A 716 -14.89 -18.06 -1.41
CA THR A 716 -15.54 -17.37 -2.52
C THR A 716 -14.53 -16.46 -3.21
N GLN A 717 -14.75 -16.22 -4.50
CA GLN A 717 -14.07 -15.15 -5.20
C GLN A 717 -15.02 -13.96 -5.27
N ALA A 718 -14.52 -12.77 -4.95
CA ALA A 718 -15.15 -11.55 -5.44
C ALA A 718 -15.23 -11.64 -6.97
N GLY A 719 -16.18 -10.93 -7.59
CA GLY A 719 -16.31 -10.89 -9.05
C GLY A 719 -15.07 -10.34 -9.77
N ASN A 720 -15.20 -9.95 -11.03
CA ASN A 720 -14.06 -9.49 -11.83
C ASN A 720 -13.25 -8.32 -11.22
N ASP A 721 -13.82 -7.59 -10.27
CA ASP A 721 -13.16 -6.53 -9.50
C ASP A 721 -12.95 -6.97 -8.04
N GLY A 722 -11.69 -7.12 -7.64
CA GLY A 722 -11.29 -7.51 -6.27
C GLY A 722 -11.01 -6.32 -5.36
N PHE A 723 -9.89 -6.36 -4.64
CA PHE A 723 -9.43 -5.30 -3.75
C PHE A 723 -7.96 -5.01 -4.02
N ASP A 724 -7.57 -3.75 -4.26
CA ASP A 724 -6.14 -3.46 -4.37
C ASP A 724 -5.55 -3.29 -2.96
N MET A 725 -4.74 -4.26 -2.51
CA MET A 725 -3.98 -4.20 -1.27
C MET A 725 -2.59 -3.63 -1.57
N VAL A 726 -2.42 -2.33 -1.36
CA VAL A 726 -1.25 -1.56 -1.78
C VAL A 726 -0.37 -1.18 -0.59
N SER A 727 0.83 -0.63 -0.85
CA SER A 727 1.83 -0.29 0.15
C SER A 727 1.39 0.71 1.21
N ASN A 728 0.27 1.41 0.98
CA ASN A 728 -0.27 2.46 1.83
C ASN A 728 -1.79 2.34 2.07
N GLY A 729 -2.41 1.18 1.84
CA GLY A 729 -3.85 1.08 2.04
C GLY A 729 -4.56 -0.07 1.32
N LEU A 730 -5.89 0.05 1.31
CA LEU A 730 -6.83 -0.83 0.64
C LEU A 730 -7.76 -0.03 -0.28
N LYS A 731 -7.80 -0.38 -1.57
CA LYS A 731 -8.76 0.14 -2.54
C LYS A 731 -9.85 -0.87 -2.80
N PHE A 732 -11.09 -0.47 -2.57
CA PHE A 732 -12.26 -1.26 -2.94
C PHE A 732 -12.54 -1.09 -4.44
N ARG A 733 -12.39 -2.17 -5.21
CA ARG A 733 -12.80 -2.24 -6.64
C ARG A 733 -14.11 -2.99 -6.78
N ALA A 734 -14.33 -4.00 -5.93
CA ALA A 734 -15.55 -4.79 -5.90
C ALA A 734 -16.80 -3.90 -5.75
N ILE A 735 -17.76 -4.08 -6.67
CA ILE A 735 -19.07 -3.44 -6.63
C ILE A 735 -20.05 -4.41 -5.95
N GLY A 736 -20.75 -3.93 -4.91
CA GLY A 736 -21.82 -4.68 -4.26
C GLY A 736 -22.24 -4.04 -2.94
N GLY A 737 -23.49 -4.28 -2.53
CA GLY A 737 -24.08 -3.63 -1.35
C GLY A 737 -23.28 -3.84 -0.06
N ASP A 738 -22.75 -5.04 0.13
CA ASP A 738 -21.98 -5.44 1.32
C ASP A 738 -20.49 -5.03 1.28
N TYR A 739 -19.95 -4.74 0.09
CA TYR A 739 -18.54 -4.35 -0.09
C TYR A 739 -18.37 -2.84 -0.13
N SER A 740 -19.23 -2.18 -0.91
CA SER A 740 -19.05 -0.81 -1.33
C SER A 740 -20.37 -0.12 -1.64
N GLY A 741 -21.50 -0.53 -1.07
CA GLY A 741 -22.82 0.09 -1.33
C GLY A 741 -22.80 1.62 -1.18
N LEU A 742 -23.39 2.34 -2.13
CA LEU A 742 -23.29 3.80 -2.23
C LEU A 742 -23.80 4.48 -0.95
N GLY A 743 -22.96 5.29 -0.31
CA GLY A 743 -23.30 6.04 0.90
C GLY A 743 -23.37 5.22 2.18
N ASN A 744 -23.13 3.90 2.10
CA ASN A 744 -23.18 3.03 3.27
C ASN A 744 -21.86 3.06 4.05
N ASP A 745 -21.96 3.21 5.37
CA ASP A 745 -20.83 3.09 6.29
C ASP A 745 -20.42 1.61 6.47
N HIS A 746 -19.13 1.35 6.35
CA HIS A 746 -18.52 0.04 6.58
C HIS A 746 -17.39 0.18 7.59
N ILE A 747 -17.25 -0.78 8.50
CA ILE A 747 -16.07 -0.89 9.36
C ILE A 747 -14.95 -1.62 8.62
N ILE A 748 -13.71 -1.29 8.97
CA ILE A 748 -12.50 -1.96 8.46
C ILE A 748 -11.49 -2.14 9.59
N CYS A 749 -10.90 -3.33 9.64
CA CYS A 749 -9.82 -3.70 10.53
C CYS A 749 -8.65 -4.20 9.66
N ALA A 750 -7.44 -3.73 9.86
CA ALA A 750 -6.29 -4.13 9.06
C ALA A 750 -5.04 -4.37 9.93
N TRP A 751 -4.22 -5.34 9.51
CA TRP A 751 -2.93 -5.66 10.10
C TRP A 751 -1.84 -5.70 9.03
N ALA A 752 -0.65 -5.21 9.38
CA ALA A 752 0.45 -5.01 8.46
C ALA A 752 1.15 -6.31 8.05
N GLN A 753 1.53 -6.38 6.78
CA GLN A 753 2.62 -7.24 6.30
C GLN A 753 3.96 -6.53 6.48
N THR A 754 3.98 -5.22 6.18
CA THR A 754 5.19 -4.42 6.22
C THR A 754 4.85 -3.00 6.67
N PRO A 755 5.53 -2.46 7.70
CA PRO A 755 5.36 -1.05 8.07
C PRO A 755 5.65 -0.14 6.88
N GLY A 756 4.91 0.96 6.72
CA GLY A 756 4.94 1.76 5.49
C GLY A 756 6.29 2.39 5.18
N LYS A 757 7.19 2.45 6.16
CA LYS A 757 8.59 2.86 6.00
C LYS A 757 9.41 1.89 5.14
N PHE A 758 9.07 0.60 5.16
CA PHE A 758 9.75 -0.48 4.42
C PHE A 758 8.87 -1.11 3.34
N ALA A 759 7.60 -0.69 3.23
CA ALA A 759 6.65 -1.24 2.26
C ALA A 759 7.15 -1.05 0.83
N ARG A 760 6.78 -1.98 -0.05
CA ARG A 760 7.08 -1.95 -1.49
C ARG A 760 5.80 -1.97 -2.29
N ALA A 761 5.85 -1.41 -3.50
CA ALA A 761 4.73 -1.45 -4.42
C ALA A 761 4.43 -2.88 -4.89
N ARG A 762 3.14 -3.14 -5.18
CA ARG A 762 2.60 -4.43 -5.58
C ARG A 762 1.73 -4.38 -6.82
#